data_AF-A0A7L4RQ76-F1
#
_entry.id   AF-A0A7L4RQ76-F1
#
_cell.length_a   1.000
_cell.length_b   1.000
_cell.length_c   1.000
_cell.angle_alpha   90.00
_cell.angle_beta   90.00
_cell.angle_gamma   90.00
#
_symmetry.space_group_name_H-M   'P 1'
#
loop_
_entity.id
_entity.type
_entity.pdbx_description
1 polymer ?
#
loop_
_entity_poly.entity_id
_entity_poly.type
_entity_poly.pdbx_seq_one_letter_code
_entity_poly.pdbx_strand_id
1 'polypeptide(L)'
;MRKGILVLYLLLAVSICNAQSNITNFTIPYLYKGENYSTDVQAASITLSYGNYSLVSIKQTATFLLNMSVNPSFVEDQGQVSVILNDYYRVSTYPTQAELNDLNASFNSFLASRGPDELECRVITGLSNPDGSPLSTCTADNQCESCRAVPVCHDYMVHTLTSPELMSSPLAQSVMAMSYDFNIIETNASKFESSLANVNSDVSSSMSVIEDSLNSIISTVNDLGKPPASRIYEQYAVAHSNYALDFCKNFYTQYNLTALNNAVSKASSLRLRVPTQSAIAGEIASVVSGTAERKLNRTIREQREAFDAKYSVWLAQKDNLTGIANRVLSRISDNETPAKLVKLDSILLQIRQLGDARNYSQADLLAQNFSQDVASTGLYLSGLLTSYDSLLVANSSASDSLFEARLYTAPDDLVTTDRLEGLETQKASLEFTIYNQSPMSLSKVNNVTDQLNDIRLSANSIRDQTASASPQELNSLLAAVVKPVVSLSFGILNSFIPLSYADREKNAPLIIGAMLVIADIVIFLAVLAAFFFLVRSRKIELHRLAKMLWAFIFAFFFLLMALGSLTIYNVVNMQSQPTTFTPFMSEFRSSGRVGVVANLTSLNGTMRESMTNCSSRIASKIESLNKTVMYYRFDNESCISGNDTLSTSACQDLLDANPVIMLQSGADEKATFIVFYTKYAVFQGDEAFFWECPITKVLS
;
A
#
# COMPACT_ATOMS: atom_id res chain seq x y z
N MET A 1 -33.92 -21.01 50.72
CA MET A 1 -34.64 -20.74 49.45
C MET A 1 -34.15 -19.52 48.66
N ARG A 2 -33.77 -18.38 49.26
CA ARG A 2 -33.37 -17.16 48.51
C ARG A 2 -32.08 -17.26 47.67
N LYS A 3 -31.09 -18.10 48.02
CA LYS A 3 -29.83 -18.25 47.26
C LYS A 3 -29.99 -19.06 45.96
N GLY A 4 -30.94 -20.01 45.91
CA GLY A 4 -31.19 -20.82 44.71
C GLY A 4 -31.90 -20.06 43.59
N ILE A 5 -32.80 -19.13 43.96
CA ILE A 5 -33.50 -18.26 43.01
C ILE A 5 -32.52 -17.27 42.36
N LEU A 6 -31.57 -16.71 43.13
CA LEU A 6 -30.59 -15.77 42.59
C LEU A 6 -29.62 -16.41 41.59
N VAL A 7 -29.20 -17.67 41.84
CA VAL A 7 -28.36 -18.44 40.91
C VAL A 7 -29.13 -18.83 39.65
N LEU A 8 -30.42 -19.15 39.77
CA LEU A 8 -31.28 -19.43 38.62
C LEU A 8 -31.48 -18.20 37.72
N TYR A 9 -31.70 -17.01 38.32
CA TYR A 9 -31.79 -15.75 37.57
C TYR A 9 -30.47 -15.34 36.91
N LEU A 10 -29.32 -15.58 37.56
CA LEU A 10 -28.00 -15.33 36.97
C LEU A 10 -27.70 -16.30 35.83
N LEU A 11 -28.05 -17.58 35.96
CA LEU A 11 -27.89 -18.57 34.88
C LEU A 11 -28.83 -18.27 33.70
N LEU A 12 -30.07 -17.86 33.95
CA LEU A 12 -31.01 -17.39 32.92
C LEU A 12 -30.51 -16.12 32.22
N ALA A 13 -29.98 -15.14 32.97
CA ALA A 13 -29.43 -13.91 32.40
C ALA A 13 -28.17 -14.16 31.55
N VAL A 14 -27.28 -15.07 31.98
CA VAL A 14 -26.08 -15.46 31.21
C VAL A 14 -26.45 -16.24 29.94
N SER A 15 -27.46 -17.12 30.00
CA SER A 15 -27.95 -17.82 28.81
C SER A 15 -28.61 -16.88 27.79
N ILE A 16 -29.33 -15.85 28.24
CA ILE A 16 -29.96 -14.85 27.34
C ILE A 16 -28.90 -13.94 26.70
N CYS A 17 -27.86 -13.54 27.43
CA CYS A 17 -26.76 -12.71 26.89
C CYS A 17 -25.96 -13.43 25.79
N ASN A 18 -25.69 -14.73 25.95
CA ASN A 18 -24.91 -15.51 24.98
C ASN A 18 -25.67 -15.81 23.67
N ALA A 19 -26.99 -15.96 23.73
CA ALA A 19 -27.80 -16.18 22.53
C ALA A 19 -27.85 -14.93 21.64
N GLN A 20 -27.99 -13.74 22.25
CA GLN A 20 -28.03 -12.49 21.51
C GLN A 20 -26.69 -12.16 20.85
N SER A 21 -25.55 -12.36 21.54
CA SER A 21 -24.22 -12.12 20.97
C SER A 21 -23.92 -13.01 19.76
N ASN A 22 -24.42 -14.25 19.77
CA ASN A 22 -24.22 -15.18 18.66
C ASN A 22 -25.03 -14.78 17.42
N ILE A 23 -26.27 -14.29 17.59
CA ILE A 23 -27.07 -13.75 16.49
C ILE A 23 -26.42 -12.47 15.95
N THR A 24 -25.94 -11.58 16.82
CA THR A 24 -25.24 -10.36 16.41
C THR A 24 -24.05 -10.64 15.51
N ASN A 25 -23.13 -11.48 15.98
CA ASN A 25 -21.92 -11.82 15.23
C ASN A 25 -22.23 -12.55 13.93
N PHE A 26 -23.27 -13.38 13.91
CA PHE A 26 -23.70 -14.06 12.69
C PHE A 26 -24.33 -13.11 11.67
N THR A 27 -25.17 -12.17 12.09
CA THR A 27 -25.95 -11.32 11.18
C THR A 27 -25.15 -10.16 10.58
N ILE A 28 -24.21 -9.55 11.32
CA ILE A 28 -23.46 -8.37 10.88
C ILE A 28 -22.84 -8.52 9.46
N PRO A 29 -22.17 -9.63 9.11
CA PRO A 29 -21.60 -9.83 7.78
C PRO A 29 -22.60 -9.79 6.62
N TYR A 30 -23.89 -10.01 6.90
CA TYR A 30 -24.95 -10.10 5.89
C TYR A 30 -25.74 -8.79 5.74
N LEU A 31 -25.44 -7.77 6.55
CA LEU A 31 -26.08 -6.46 6.42
C LEU A 31 -25.61 -5.72 5.15
N TYR A 32 -26.54 -4.95 4.58
CA TYR A 32 -26.25 -4.04 3.48
C TYR A 32 -25.55 -2.79 3.99
N LYS A 33 -24.83 -2.13 3.07
CA LYS A 33 -24.18 -0.86 3.39
C LYS A 33 -25.26 0.14 3.83
N GLY A 34 -25.08 0.71 5.03
CA GLY A 34 -26.04 1.66 5.62
C GLY A 34 -27.12 1.03 6.49
N GLU A 35 -27.15 -0.30 6.64
CA GLU A 35 -27.96 -0.95 7.66
C GLU A 35 -27.15 -1.10 8.96
N ASN A 36 -27.80 -0.88 10.10
CA ASN A 36 -27.17 -1.01 11.41
C ASN A 36 -27.86 -2.10 12.23
N TYR A 37 -27.06 -3.02 12.79
CA TYR A 37 -27.57 -4.12 13.61
C TYR A 37 -28.45 -3.63 14.78
N SER A 38 -28.04 -2.56 15.50
CA SER A 38 -28.74 -2.13 16.70
C SER A 38 -30.08 -1.45 16.45
N THR A 39 -30.31 -0.92 15.24
CA THR A 39 -31.54 -0.19 14.90
C THR A 39 -32.43 -0.94 13.93
N ASP A 40 -31.83 -1.69 13.02
CA ASP A 40 -32.55 -2.25 11.87
C ASP A 40 -32.82 -3.75 12.05
N VAL A 41 -32.09 -4.44 12.93
CA VAL A 41 -32.21 -5.89 13.11
C VAL A 41 -33.04 -6.21 14.35
N GLN A 42 -34.06 -7.04 14.15
CA GLN A 42 -34.86 -7.63 15.22
C GLN A 42 -34.79 -9.14 15.09
N ALA A 43 -34.76 -9.84 16.23
CA ALA A 43 -34.71 -11.29 16.27
C ALA A 43 -35.81 -11.81 17.22
N ALA A 44 -36.72 -12.62 16.69
CA ALA A 44 -37.73 -13.31 17.48
C ALA A 44 -37.27 -14.75 17.73
N SER A 45 -37.15 -15.14 19.00
CA SER A 45 -36.79 -16.51 19.38
C SER A 45 -37.99 -17.44 19.21
N ILE A 46 -37.75 -18.58 18.57
CA ILE A 46 -38.75 -19.60 18.26
C ILE A 46 -38.28 -20.91 18.92
N THR A 47 -39.03 -21.39 19.91
CA THR A 47 -38.74 -22.67 20.58
C THR A 47 -39.83 -23.68 20.23
N LEU A 48 -39.43 -24.73 19.51
CA LEU A 48 -40.31 -25.83 19.10
C LEU A 48 -39.79 -27.16 19.69
N SER A 49 -40.63 -28.20 19.69
CA SER A 49 -40.29 -29.50 20.28
C SER A 49 -39.06 -30.17 19.63
N TYR A 50 -38.75 -29.80 18.39
CA TYR A 50 -37.69 -30.38 17.59
C TYR A 50 -36.52 -29.41 17.32
N GLY A 51 -36.52 -28.21 17.91
CA GLY A 51 -35.39 -27.28 17.73
C GLY A 51 -35.63 -25.87 18.25
N ASN A 52 -34.52 -25.13 18.40
CA ASN A 52 -34.52 -23.71 18.68
C ASN A 52 -34.15 -22.94 17.42
N TYR A 53 -34.94 -21.95 17.06
CA TYR A 53 -34.77 -21.12 15.88
C TYR A 53 -34.84 -19.64 16.24
N SER A 54 -34.37 -18.79 15.34
CA SER A 54 -34.54 -17.34 15.45
C SER A 54 -34.98 -16.79 14.11
N LEU A 55 -36.14 -16.13 14.07
CA LEU A 55 -36.58 -15.37 12.92
C LEU A 55 -35.94 -13.98 12.98
N VAL A 56 -35.10 -13.67 11.99
CA VAL A 56 -34.41 -12.39 11.92
C VAL A 56 -35.10 -11.49 10.90
N SER A 57 -35.53 -10.33 11.37
CA SER A 57 -36.16 -9.29 10.58
C SER A 57 -35.20 -8.10 10.44
N ILE A 58 -35.03 -7.60 9.22
CA ILE A 58 -34.21 -6.42 8.92
C ILE A 58 -35.14 -5.34 8.38
N LYS A 59 -35.12 -4.16 8.99
CA LYS A 59 -36.06 -3.05 8.71
C LYS A 59 -37.52 -3.51 8.72
N GLN A 60 -37.87 -4.31 9.73
CA GLN A 60 -39.20 -4.90 9.96
C GLN A 60 -39.63 -5.97 8.94
N THR A 61 -38.76 -6.34 7.98
CA THR A 61 -39.04 -7.41 7.03
C THR A 61 -38.34 -8.71 7.45
N ALA A 62 -39.09 -9.78 7.63
CA ALA A 62 -38.54 -11.11 7.88
C ALA A 62 -37.57 -11.49 6.75
N THR A 63 -36.28 -11.63 7.07
CA THR A 63 -35.22 -11.76 6.06
C THR A 63 -34.61 -13.15 6.06
N PHE A 64 -34.35 -13.75 7.21
CA PHE A 64 -33.83 -15.12 7.27
C PHE A 64 -34.16 -15.82 8.59
N LEU A 65 -34.22 -17.14 8.54
CA LEU A 65 -34.47 -18.01 9.70
C LEU A 65 -33.17 -18.72 10.07
N LEU A 66 -32.81 -18.66 11.35
CA LEU A 66 -31.59 -19.27 11.88
C LEU A 66 -31.93 -20.49 12.74
N ASN A 67 -31.19 -21.58 12.56
CA ASN A 67 -31.13 -22.68 13.51
C ASN A 67 -30.12 -22.35 14.61
N MET A 68 -30.56 -22.37 15.87
CA MET A 68 -29.80 -21.95 17.04
C MET A 68 -29.28 -23.13 17.89
N SER A 69 -29.40 -24.37 17.39
CA SER A 69 -29.18 -25.58 18.21
C SER A 69 -27.71 -25.86 18.57
N VAL A 70 -26.74 -25.39 17.77
CA VAL A 70 -25.30 -25.54 18.06
C VAL A 70 -24.55 -24.24 17.77
N ASN A 71 -24.59 -23.80 16.51
CA ASN A 71 -24.13 -22.50 16.05
C ASN A 71 -25.21 -21.92 15.13
N PRO A 72 -25.43 -20.60 15.12
CA PRO A 72 -26.37 -19.98 14.19
C PRO A 72 -26.03 -20.38 12.75
N SER A 73 -26.97 -20.97 12.05
CA SER A 73 -26.87 -21.28 10.62
C SER A 73 -28.21 -21.01 9.95
N PHE A 74 -28.20 -20.65 8.67
CA PHE A 74 -29.44 -20.48 7.92
C PHE A 74 -30.21 -21.80 7.84
N VAL A 75 -31.54 -21.71 7.92
CA VAL A 75 -32.45 -22.76 7.47
C VAL A 75 -32.72 -22.49 5.99
N GLU A 76 -32.12 -23.29 5.11
CA GLU A 76 -32.13 -23.04 3.66
C GLU A 76 -33.26 -23.76 2.93
N ASP A 77 -33.78 -24.85 3.50
CA ASP A 77 -34.86 -25.61 2.89
C ASP A 77 -36.21 -24.90 3.09
N GLN A 78 -36.87 -24.55 2.00
CA GLN A 78 -38.17 -23.86 2.02
C GLN A 78 -39.25 -24.70 2.76
N GLY A 79 -39.21 -26.03 2.65
CA GLY A 79 -40.10 -26.92 3.37
C GLY A 79 -39.93 -26.78 4.88
N GLN A 80 -38.69 -26.79 5.36
CA GLN A 80 -38.36 -26.59 6.77
C GLN A 80 -38.74 -25.19 7.26
N VAL A 81 -38.45 -24.14 6.50
CA VAL A 81 -38.87 -22.76 6.83
C VAL A 81 -40.40 -22.70 6.98
N SER A 82 -41.13 -23.32 6.04
CA SER A 82 -42.59 -23.38 6.08
C SER A 82 -43.10 -24.10 7.33
N VAL A 83 -42.57 -25.28 7.65
CA VAL A 83 -43.00 -26.04 8.84
C VAL A 83 -42.72 -25.25 10.12
N ILE A 84 -41.52 -24.69 10.26
CA ILE A 84 -41.12 -23.92 11.45
C ILE A 84 -41.99 -22.66 11.64
N LEU A 85 -42.23 -21.89 10.59
CA LEU A 85 -43.02 -20.66 10.70
C LEU A 85 -44.51 -20.96 10.93
N ASN A 86 -45.07 -21.98 10.28
CA ASN A 86 -46.47 -22.39 10.54
C ASN A 86 -46.65 -22.84 12.00
N ASP A 87 -45.73 -23.67 12.54
CA ASP A 87 -45.79 -24.11 13.93
C ASP A 87 -45.58 -22.94 14.90
N TYR A 88 -44.67 -22.01 14.60
CA TYR A 88 -44.45 -20.81 15.39
C TYR A 88 -45.71 -19.95 15.50
N TYR A 89 -46.37 -19.63 14.38
CA TYR A 89 -47.59 -18.83 14.39
C TYR A 89 -48.74 -19.57 15.08
N ARG A 90 -48.86 -20.88 14.87
CA ARG A 90 -49.85 -21.70 15.55
C ARG A 90 -49.71 -21.67 17.07
N VAL A 91 -48.48 -21.66 17.60
CA VAL A 91 -48.23 -21.62 19.05
C VAL A 91 -48.36 -20.20 19.62
N SER A 92 -47.89 -19.19 18.87
CA SER A 92 -47.75 -17.82 19.40
C SER A 92 -48.98 -16.93 19.23
N THR A 93 -49.78 -17.13 18.17
CA THR A 93 -50.86 -16.20 17.82
C THR A 93 -52.26 -16.81 17.84
N TYR A 94 -52.39 -18.12 17.60
CA TYR A 94 -53.71 -18.76 17.50
C TYR A 94 -54.43 -18.82 18.87
N PRO A 95 -55.79 -18.82 18.88
CA PRO A 95 -56.56 -18.88 20.12
C PRO A 95 -56.28 -20.17 20.90
N THR A 96 -56.16 -20.05 22.21
CA THR A 96 -56.10 -21.19 23.12
C THR A 96 -57.49 -21.82 23.31
N GLN A 97 -57.54 -23.09 23.71
CA GLN A 97 -58.82 -23.76 23.99
C GLN A 97 -59.64 -23.03 25.08
N ALA A 98 -58.98 -22.41 26.05
CA ALA A 98 -59.65 -21.61 27.08
C ALA A 98 -60.34 -20.37 26.47
N GLU A 99 -59.66 -19.64 25.59
CA GLU A 99 -60.24 -18.47 24.91
C GLU A 99 -61.43 -18.84 24.03
N LEU A 100 -61.36 -19.99 23.34
CA LEU A 100 -62.46 -20.53 22.53
C LEU A 100 -63.64 -20.98 23.40
N ASN A 101 -63.37 -21.62 24.54
CA ASN A 101 -64.41 -22.02 25.50
C ASN A 101 -65.13 -20.80 26.09
N ASP A 102 -64.40 -19.74 26.41
CA ASP A 102 -64.99 -18.50 26.92
C ASP A 102 -65.83 -17.78 25.85
N LEU A 103 -65.38 -17.78 24.59
CA LEU A 103 -66.13 -17.26 23.45
C LEU A 103 -67.44 -18.03 23.29
N ASN A 104 -67.38 -19.36 23.34
CA ASN A 104 -68.53 -20.24 23.30
C ASN A 104 -69.48 -19.98 24.49
N ALA A 105 -68.94 -19.86 25.70
CA ALA A 105 -69.73 -19.58 26.89
C ALA A 105 -70.46 -18.23 26.80
N SER A 106 -69.81 -17.20 26.26
CA SER A 106 -70.43 -15.90 26.03
C SER A 106 -71.57 -15.99 25.02
N PHE A 107 -71.37 -16.71 23.91
CA PHE A 107 -72.42 -16.91 22.91
C PHE A 107 -73.57 -17.78 23.43
N ASN A 108 -73.27 -18.87 24.14
CA ASN A 108 -74.29 -19.72 24.76
C ASN A 108 -75.07 -19.00 25.86
N SER A 109 -74.46 -18.06 26.57
CA SER A 109 -75.17 -17.20 27.51
C SER A 109 -76.16 -16.28 26.79
N PHE A 110 -75.86 -15.85 25.57
CA PHE A 110 -76.83 -15.14 24.72
C PHE A 110 -77.92 -16.09 24.22
N LEU A 111 -77.58 -17.28 23.69
CA LEU A 111 -78.58 -18.26 23.25
C LEU A 111 -79.52 -18.69 24.38
N ALA A 112 -79.02 -18.87 25.60
CA ALA A 112 -79.85 -19.19 26.77
C ALA A 112 -80.80 -18.05 27.17
N SER A 113 -80.48 -16.80 26.80
CA SER A 113 -81.35 -15.63 27.05
C SER A 113 -82.49 -15.48 26.04
N ARG A 114 -82.47 -16.24 24.94
CA ARG A 114 -83.56 -16.35 23.95
C ARG A 114 -84.75 -17.17 24.50
N GLY A 115 -85.08 -16.96 25.77
CA GLY A 115 -85.84 -17.87 26.63
C GLY A 115 -87.33 -18.05 26.26
N PRO A 116 -88.19 -18.39 27.24
CA PRO A 116 -89.56 -18.82 26.98
C PRO A 116 -90.41 -17.77 26.26
N ASP A 117 -90.12 -16.47 26.42
CA ASP A 117 -90.87 -15.39 25.77
C ASP A 117 -90.67 -15.33 24.24
N GLU A 118 -89.46 -15.68 23.75
CA GLU A 118 -89.25 -15.84 22.31
C GLU A 118 -90.01 -17.06 21.79
N LEU A 119 -89.95 -18.17 22.52
CA LEU A 119 -90.69 -19.38 22.17
C LEU A 119 -92.20 -19.13 22.16
N GLU A 120 -92.74 -18.45 23.17
CA GLU A 120 -94.14 -18.05 23.23
C GLU A 120 -94.51 -17.17 22.05
N CYS A 121 -93.67 -16.18 21.70
CA CYS A 121 -93.87 -15.38 20.49
C CYS A 121 -93.92 -16.24 19.23
N ARG A 122 -92.98 -17.18 19.05
CA ARG A 122 -92.96 -18.08 17.90
C ARG A 122 -94.18 -19.02 17.87
N VAL A 123 -94.67 -19.46 19.02
CA VAL A 123 -95.87 -20.32 19.13
C VAL A 123 -97.14 -19.56 18.80
N ILE A 124 -97.35 -18.39 19.40
CA ILE A 124 -98.57 -17.60 19.17
C ILE A 124 -98.60 -17.08 17.72
N THR A 125 -97.44 -16.84 17.09
CA THR A 125 -97.35 -16.48 15.66
C THR A 125 -97.36 -17.66 14.69
N GLY A 126 -97.37 -18.89 15.20
CA GLY A 126 -97.36 -20.12 14.38
C GLY A 126 -96.04 -20.46 13.70
N LEU A 127 -94.96 -19.77 14.04
CA LEU A 127 -93.59 -20.06 13.59
C LEU A 127 -92.99 -21.28 14.31
N SER A 128 -93.58 -21.72 15.41
CA SER A 128 -93.17 -22.92 16.15
C SER A 128 -94.34 -23.65 16.78
N ASN A 129 -94.16 -24.94 17.01
CA ASN A 129 -94.99 -25.77 17.86
C ASN A 129 -94.77 -25.44 19.35
N PRO A 130 -95.73 -25.79 20.24
CA PRO A 130 -95.61 -25.61 21.69
C PRO A 130 -94.39 -26.32 22.31
N ASP A 131 -93.84 -27.34 21.65
CA ASP A 131 -92.63 -28.06 22.05
C ASP A 131 -91.33 -27.40 21.54
N GLY A 132 -91.43 -26.27 20.85
CA GLY A 132 -90.31 -25.54 20.26
C GLY A 132 -89.84 -26.04 18.90
N SER A 133 -90.43 -27.12 18.37
CA SER A 133 -90.12 -27.56 17.00
C SER A 133 -90.67 -26.56 15.97
N PRO A 134 -89.97 -26.29 14.86
CA PRO A 134 -90.46 -25.38 13.83
C PRO A 134 -91.72 -25.95 13.15
N LEU A 135 -92.77 -25.14 13.01
CA LEU A 135 -94.04 -25.56 12.42
C LEU A 135 -94.07 -25.27 10.91
N SER A 136 -93.92 -24.00 10.50
CA SER A 136 -93.64 -23.57 9.12
C SER A 136 -93.17 -22.11 9.11
N THR A 137 -92.46 -21.68 8.05
CA THR A 137 -92.10 -20.26 7.89
C THR A 137 -93.33 -19.44 7.53
N CYS A 138 -93.32 -18.12 7.76
CA CYS A 138 -94.30 -17.20 7.19
C CYS A 138 -93.61 -16.47 6.04
N THR A 139 -94.04 -16.75 4.81
CA THR A 139 -93.49 -16.15 3.59
C THR A 139 -94.61 -15.61 2.71
N ALA A 140 -94.25 -14.79 1.72
CA ALA A 140 -95.21 -14.32 0.73
C ALA A 140 -95.84 -15.49 -0.04
N ASP A 141 -95.01 -16.50 -0.37
CA ASP A 141 -95.40 -17.65 -1.20
C ASP A 141 -96.37 -18.60 -0.50
N ASN A 142 -96.21 -18.81 0.82
CA ASN A 142 -97.12 -19.67 1.59
C ASN A 142 -98.25 -18.89 2.28
N GLN A 143 -98.42 -17.61 1.93
CA GLN A 143 -99.44 -16.73 2.48
C GLN A 143 -99.50 -16.70 4.01
N CYS A 144 -98.36 -16.87 4.68
CA CYS A 144 -98.25 -17.00 6.14
C CYS A 144 -99.21 -18.03 6.74
N GLU A 145 -99.28 -19.21 6.10
CA GLU A 145 -100.05 -20.36 6.57
C GLU A 145 -99.78 -20.71 8.06
N SER A 146 -98.54 -20.55 8.52
CA SER A 146 -98.13 -20.67 9.93
C SER A 146 -99.02 -19.85 10.88
N CYS A 147 -99.15 -18.54 10.63
CA CYS A 147 -99.99 -17.67 11.44
C CYS A 147 -101.48 -17.99 11.26
N ARG A 148 -101.91 -18.39 10.05
CA ARG A 148 -103.31 -18.80 9.81
C ARG A 148 -103.70 -20.08 10.54
N ALA A 149 -102.74 -20.96 10.83
CA ALA A 149 -102.97 -22.22 11.54
C ALA A 149 -103.16 -22.03 13.05
N VAL A 150 -102.76 -20.87 13.60
CA VAL A 150 -102.93 -20.54 15.02
C VAL A 150 -104.17 -19.66 15.19
N PRO A 151 -105.22 -20.10 15.93
CA PRO A 151 -106.49 -19.37 16.03
C PRO A 151 -106.32 -17.91 16.43
N VAL A 152 -105.43 -17.62 17.39
CA VAL A 152 -105.17 -16.27 17.87
C VAL A 152 -104.52 -15.39 16.78
N CYS A 153 -103.58 -15.92 16.00
CA CYS A 153 -102.93 -15.16 14.93
C CYS A 153 -103.85 -15.02 13.70
N HIS A 154 -104.64 -16.05 13.41
CA HIS A 154 -105.67 -16.07 12.35
C HIS A 154 -106.78 -15.05 12.60
N ASP A 155 -107.37 -15.04 13.80
CA ASP A 155 -108.46 -14.13 14.16
C ASP A 155 -108.02 -12.67 14.01
N TYR A 156 -106.80 -12.34 14.43
CA TYR A 156 -106.22 -11.01 14.24
C TYR A 156 -105.93 -10.68 12.77
N MET A 157 -105.49 -11.65 11.95
CA MET A 157 -105.30 -11.44 10.51
C MET A 157 -106.62 -11.17 9.77
N VAL A 158 -107.67 -11.93 10.08
CA VAL A 158 -108.98 -11.88 9.39
C VAL A 158 -109.86 -10.73 9.86
N HIS A 159 -109.75 -10.29 11.12
CA HIS A 159 -110.52 -9.13 11.62
C HIS A 159 -110.13 -7.79 10.99
N THR A 160 -108.96 -7.72 10.33
CA THR A 160 -108.48 -6.49 9.68
C THR A 160 -108.79 -6.36 8.19
N LEU A 161 -108.93 -7.44 7.41
CA LEU A 161 -109.03 -7.37 5.94
C LEU A 161 -109.79 -8.58 5.32
N THR A 162 -110.32 -8.43 4.10
CA THR A 162 -110.95 -9.54 3.34
C THR A 162 -109.93 -10.37 2.53
N SER A 163 -110.31 -11.60 2.16
CA SER A 163 -109.42 -12.72 1.77
C SER A 163 -108.24 -12.48 0.79
N PRO A 164 -108.24 -11.55 -0.17
CA PRO A 164 -107.07 -11.30 -1.03
C PRO A 164 -106.04 -10.32 -0.40
N GLU A 165 -106.45 -9.53 0.60
CA GLU A 165 -105.64 -8.47 1.22
C GLU A 165 -104.96 -8.92 2.52
N LEU A 166 -105.14 -10.20 2.90
CA LEU A 166 -104.53 -10.80 4.10
C LEU A 166 -102.99 -10.68 4.11
N MET A 167 -102.34 -10.59 2.95
CA MET A 167 -100.88 -10.43 2.83
C MET A 167 -100.41 -8.98 2.98
N SER A 168 -101.31 -8.01 2.78
CA SER A 168 -101.06 -6.61 3.10
C SER A 168 -101.41 -6.26 4.55
N SER A 169 -101.86 -7.23 5.36
CA SER A 169 -102.05 -7.00 6.79
C SER A 169 -100.70 -6.67 7.43
N PRO A 170 -100.62 -5.59 8.22
CA PRO A 170 -99.42 -5.24 8.97
C PRO A 170 -98.92 -6.38 9.87
N LEU A 171 -99.81 -7.23 10.38
CA LEU A 171 -99.44 -8.39 11.19
C LEU A 171 -98.73 -9.46 10.36
N ALA A 172 -99.26 -9.81 9.18
CA ALA A 172 -98.65 -10.81 8.30
C ALA A 172 -97.25 -10.39 7.85
N GLN A 173 -97.06 -9.12 7.47
CA GLN A 173 -95.75 -8.57 7.11
C GLN A 173 -94.76 -8.59 8.28
N SER A 174 -95.26 -8.31 9.49
CA SER A 174 -94.42 -8.32 10.69
C SER A 174 -94.01 -9.75 11.11
N VAL A 175 -94.93 -10.72 11.03
CA VAL A 175 -94.62 -12.14 11.29
C VAL A 175 -93.65 -12.69 10.24
N MET A 176 -93.76 -12.25 8.98
CA MET A 176 -92.82 -12.58 7.91
C MET A 176 -91.41 -12.03 8.19
N ALA A 177 -91.31 -10.77 8.61
CA ALA A 177 -90.03 -10.16 9.02
C ALA A 177 -89.41 -10.91 10.21
N MET A 178 -90.20 -11.23 11.24
CA MET A 178 -89.71 -12.02 12.39
C MET A 178 -89.27 -13.43 11.98
N SER A 179 -90.01 -14.10 11.09
CA SER A 179 -89.63 -15.41 10.54
C SER A 179 -88.28 -15.34 9.82
N TYR A 180 -88.01 -14.25 9.10
CA TYR A 180 -86.74 -14.03 8.42
C TYR A 180 -85.60 -13.77 9.40
N ASP A 181 -85.81 -12.90 10.39
CA ASP A 181 -84.81 -12.55 11.40
C ASP A 181 -84.43 -13.76 12.28
N PHE A 182 -85.40 -14.56 12.71
CA PHE A 182 -85.13 -15.80 13.46
C PHE A 182 -84.32 -16.80 12.63
N ASN A 183 -84.64 -16.94 11.34
CA ASN A 183 -83.89 -17.81 10.45
C ASN A 183 -82.44 -17.32 10.25
N ILE A 184 -82.21 -16.00 10.15
CA ILE A 184 -80.85 -15.44 10.13
C ILE A 184 -80.10 -15.79 11.43
N ILE A 185 -80.73 -15.61 12.59
CA ILE A 185 -80.11 -15.90 13.88
C ILE A 185 -79.76 -17.39 13.97
N GLU A 186 -80.67 -18.30 13.62
CA GLU A 186 -80.46 -19.76 13.68
C GLU A 186 -79.41 -20.24 12.67
N THR A 187 -79.45 -19.73 11.44
CA THR A 187 -78.48 -20.06 10.40
C THR A 187 -77.08 -19.62 10.82
N ASN A 188 -76.93 -18.40 11.34
CA ASN A 188 -75.63 -17.90 11.79
C ASN A 188 -75.17 -18.52 13.11
N ALA A 189 -76.08 -18.91 14.01
CA ALA A 189 -75.72 -19.68 15.20
C ALA A 189 -75.14 -21.05 14.80
N SER A 190 -75.75 -21.73 13.83
CA SER A 190 -75.25 -22.99 13.30
C SER A 190 -73.89 -22.84 12.60
N LYS A 191 -73.69 -21.73 11.85
CA LYS A 191 -72.38 -21.39 11.26
C LYS A 191 -71.33 -21.12 12.33
N PHE A 192 -71.67 -20.37 13.38
CA PHE A 192 -70.78 -20.14 14.52
C PHE A 192 -70.35 -21.47 15.17
N GLU A 193 -71.29 -22.35 15.50
CA GLU A 193 -71.00 -23.62 16.18
C GLU A 193 -70.15 -24.55 15.30
N SER A 194 -70.50 -24.68 14.02
CA SER A 194 -69.75 -25.52 13.08
C SER A 194 -68.34 -24.98 12.83
N SER A 195 -68.15 -23.66 12.70
CA SER A 195 -66.82 -23.06 12.57
C SER A 195 -66.01 -23.16 13.87
N LEU A 196 -66.65 -23.01 15.04
CA LEU A 196 -65.98 -23.17 16.32
C LEU A 196 -65.49 -24.61 16.53
N ALA A 197 -66.29 -25.61 16.16
CA ALA A 197 -65.89 -27.02 16.23
C ALA A 197 -64.70 -27.34 15.31
N ASN A 198 -64.63 -26.67 14.15
CA ASN A 198 -63.61 -26.91 13.13
C ASN A 198 -62.39 -25.98 13.23
N VAL A 199 -62.35 -25.06 14.20
CA VAL A 199 -61.31 -24.03 14.31
C VAL A 199 -59.89 -24.62 14.25
N ASN A 200 -59.66 -25.79 14.86
CA ASN A 200 -58.36 -26.45 14.90
C ASN A 200 -57.83 -26.91 13.54
N SER A 201 -58.70 -27.03 12.52
CA SER A 201 -58.35 -27.47 11.18
C SER A 201 -57.99 -26.31 10.24
N ASP A 202 -58.68 -25.18 10.37
CA ASP A 202 -58.44 -23.94 9.62
C ASP A 202 -58.84 -22.74 10.48
N VAL A 203 -57.91 -22.30 11.33
CA VAL A 203 -58.16 -21.23 12.32
C VAL A 203 -58.49 -19.91 11.62
N SER A 204 -57.78 -19.56 10.55
CA SER A 204 -57.98 -18.27 9.87
C SER A 204 -59.36 -18.18 9.23
N SER A 205 -59.79 -19.21 8.50
CA SER A 205 -61.11 -19.23 7.86
C SER A 205 -62.22 -19.32 8.91
N SER A 206 -62.06 -20.21 9.89
CA SER A 206 -63.07 -20.43 10.92
C SER A 206 -63.28 -19.20 11.81
N MET A 207 -62.22 -18.48 12.19
CA MET A 207 -62.35 -17.24 12.97
C MET A 207 -63.03 -16.11 12.20
N SER A 208 -62.84 -16.02 10.87
CA SER A 208 -63.58 -15.08 10.03
C SER A 208 -65.07 -15.40 10.02
N VAL A 209 -65.44 -16.67 9.80
CA VAL A 209 -66.85 -17.10 9.77
C VAL A 209 -67.52 -16.91 11.13
N ILE A 210 -66.80 -17.16 12.23
CA ILE A 210 -67.27 -16.91 13.60
C ILE A 210 -67.59 -15.42 13.81
N GLU A 211 -66.67 -14.54 13.44
CA GLU A 211 -66.86 -13.08 13.56
C GLU A 211 -68.03 -12.60 12.69
N ASP A 212 -68.08 -13.01 11.42
CA ASP A 212 -69.14 -12.65 10.48
C ASP A 212 -70.52 -13.14 10.95
N SER A 213 -70.59 -14.37 11.49
CA SER A 213 -71.82 -14.95 12.03
C SER A 213 -72.32 -14.17 13.24
N LEU A 214 -71.43 -13.83 14.18
CA LEU A 214 -71.78 -13.03 15.36
C LEU A 214 -72.19 -11.60 14.99
N ASN A 215 -71.51 -10.98 14.03
CA ASN A 215 -71.85 -9.65 13.50
C ASN A 215 -73.22 -9.66 12.80
N SER A 216 -73.53 -10.72 12.05
CA SER A 216 -74.86 -10.90 11.47
C SER A 216 -75.94 -11.02 12.55
N ILE A 217 -75.70 -11.83 13.59
CA ILE A 217 -76.65 -12.02 14.70
C ILE A 217 -76.87 -10.72 15.45
N ILE A 218 -75.83 -9.98 15.82
CA ILE A 218 -75.98 -8.74 16.58
C ILE A 218 -76.68 -7.65 15.75
N SER A 219 -76.41 -7.57 14.44
CA SER A 219 -77.15 -6.67 13.56
C SER A 219 -78.63 -7.01 13.56
N THR A 220 -78.98 -8.28 13.31
CA THR A 220 -80.37 -8.75 13.32
C THR A 220 -81.05 -8.54 14.67
N VAL A 221 -80.36 -8.77 15.77
CA VAL A 221 -80.92 -8.59 17.12
C VAL A 221 -81.15 -7.12 17.46
N ASN A 222 -80.25 -6.21 17.10
CA ASN A 222 -80.43 -4.76 17.28
C ASN A 222 -81.57 -4.19 16.43
N ASP A 223 -82.04 -4.99 15.49
CA ASP A 223 -83.04 -4.67 14.51
C ASP A 223 -84.42 -5.24 14.88
N LEU A 224 -84.46 -6.29 15.71
CA LEU A 224 -85.66 -6.75 16.40
C LEU A 224 -86.22 -5.61 17.26
N GLY A 225 -87.48 -5.25 17.06
CA GLY A 225 -88.15 -4.15 17.75
C GLY A 225 -88.26 -2.84 16.96
N LYS A 226 -87.64 -2.74 15.77
CA LYS A 226 -87.88 -1.61 14.84
C LYS A 226 -89.05 -1.94 13.91
N PRO A 227 -89.90 -0.96 13.51
CA PRO A 227 -91.01 -1.22 12.61
C PRO A 227 -90.54 -1.79 11.25
N PRO A 228 -91.29 -2.74 10.64
CA PRO A 228 -90.91 -3.42 9.40
C PRO A 228 -90.69 -2.50 8.19
N ALA A 229 -91.19 -1.26 8.26
CA ALA A 229 -91.18 -0.24 7.21
C ALA A 229 -89.79 0.11 6.64
N SER A 230 -88.69 -0.41 7.20
CA SER A 230 -87.32 -0.18 6.74
C SER A 230 -86.65 -1.38 6.05
N ARG A 231 -87.29 -2.56 5.96
CA ARG A 231 -86.58 -3.81 5.63
C ARG A 231 -87.18 -4.66 4.52
N ILE A 232 -88.49 -4.55 4.30
CA ILE A 232 -89.20 -5.35 3.30
C ILE A 232 -90.13 -4.39 2.56
N TYR A 233 -89.70 -3.93 1.38
CA TYR A 233 -90.41 -3.04 0.44
C TYR A 233 -90.77 -1.62 0.97
N GLU A 234 -90.06 -0.60 0.48
CA GLU A 234 -90.35 0.83 0.73
C GLU A 234 -91.73 1.32 0.25
N GLN A 235 -92.51 0.49 -0.46
CA GLN A 235 -93.73 0.94 -1.15
C GLN A 235 -95.02 0.94 -0.31
N TYR A 236 -95.02 0.43 0.94
CA TYR A 236 -96.23 0.32 1.75
C TYR A 236 -96.10 0.82 3.20
N ALA A 237 -95.10 1.67 3.47
CA ALA A 237 -94.88 2.28 4.79
C ALA A 237 -95.93 3.37 5.10
N VAL A 238 -97.17 2.97 5.41
CA VAL A 238 -98.21 3.87 5.94
C VAL A 238 -98.57 3.45 7.37
N ALA A 239 -97.93 4.13 8.33
CA ALA A 239 -98.47 4.55 9.63
C ALA A 239 -99.31 3.55 10.47
N HIS A 240 -99.00 2.25 10.45
CA HIS A 240 -99.58 1.28 11.39
C HIS A 240 -98.46 0.62 12.20
N SER A 241 -98.18 1.26 13.33
CA SER A 241 -97.22 0.85 14.36
C SER A 241 -97.52 -0.55 14.91
N ASN A 242 -96.48 -1.37 15.03
CA ASN A 242 -96.27 -2.35 16.10
C ASN A 242 -97.29 -3.48 16.34
N TYR A 243 -98.17 -3.86 15.41
CA TYR A 243 -99.14 -4.93 15.67
C TYR A 243 -98.53 -6.28 16.08
N ALA A 244 -97.40 -6.70 15.51
CA ALA A 244 -96.69 -7.90 15.99
C ALA A 244 -95.89 -7.68 17.29
N LEU A 245 -95.48 -6.44 17.59
CA LEU A 245 -94.80 -6.09 18.83
C LEU A 245 -95.77 -5.98 20.01
N ASP A 246 -97.04 -5.64 19.75
CA ASP A 246 -98.13 -5.74 20.72
C ASP A 246 -98.58 -7.19 20.94
N PHE A 247 -98.44 -8.04 19.90
CA PHE A 247 -98.74 -9.47 19.94
C PHE A 247 -97.61 -10.29 20.61
N CYS A 248 -96.35 -9.91 20.38
CA CYS A 248 -95.15 -10.44 21.02
C CYS A 248 -94.47 -9.35 21.84
N LYS A 249 -95.01 -9.04 23.03
CA LYS A 249 -94.51 -7.94 23.85
C LYS A 249 -93.06 -8.15 24.29
N ASN A 250 -92.17 -7.31 23.75
CA ASN A 250 -90.81 -7.06 24.24
C ASN A 250 -89.93 -8.31 24.53
N PHE A 251 -90.17 -9.46 23.89
CA PHE A 251 -89.39 -10.69 24.14
C PHE A 251 -87.87 -10.46 23.97
N TYR A 252 -87.49 -9.64 22.99
CA TYR A 252 -86.10 -9.28 22.69
C TYR A 252 -85.43 -8.42 23.78
N THR A 253 -86.20 -7.78 24.69
CA THR A 253 -85.63 -7.00 25.80
C THR A 253 -84.99 -7.87 26.88
N GLN A 254 -85.29 -9.17 26.89
CA GLN A 254 -84.67 -10.14 27.79
C GLN A 254 -83.38 -10.74 27.23
N TYR A 255 -83.05 -10.46 25.96
CA TYR A 255 -81.80 -10.93 25.38
C TYR A 255 -80.61 -10.33 26.10
N ASN A 256 -79.65 -11.18 26.43
CA ASN A 256 -78.39 -10.78 27.03
C ASN A 256 -77.47 -10.19 25.95
N LEU A 257 -77.77 -8.96 25.52
CA LEU A 257 -76.98 -8.22 24.53
C LEU A 257 -75.55 -7.97 25.03
N THR A 258 -75.33 -7.93 26.35
CA THR A 258 -73.98 -7.84 26.92
C THR A 258 -73.17 -9.09 26.59
N ALA A 259 -73.74 -10.28 26.74
CA ALA A 259 -73.07 -11.53 26.38
C ALA A 259 -72.80 -11.64 24.88
N LEU A 260 -73.72 -11.20 24.02
CA LEU A 260 -73.53 -11.16 22.57
C LEU A 260 -72.43 -10.16 22.16
N ASN A 261 -72.44 -8.94 22.72
CA ASN A 261 -71.38 -7.95 22.49
C ASN A 261 -70.01 -8.44 22.96
N ASN A 262 -69.96 -9.15 24.10
CA ASN A 262 -68.74 -9.78 24.58
C ASN A 262 -68.24 -10.87 23.63
N ALA A 263 -69.14 -11.69 23.09
CA ALA A 263 -68.79 -12.71 22.10
C ALA A 263 -68.24 -12.07 20.81
N VAL A 264 -68.91 -11.04 20.28
CA VAL A 264 -68.44 -10.27 19.11
C VAL A 264 -67.05 -9.69 19.36
N SER A 265 -66.88 -8.95 20.46
CA SER A 265 -65.60 -8.30 20.79
C SER A 265 -64.47 -9.31 20.97
N LYS A 266 -64.76 -10.46 21.59
CA LYS A 266 -63.78 -11.54 21.78
C LYS A 266 -63.43 -12.20 20.45
N ALA A 267 -64.40 -12.50 19.59
CA ALA A 267 -64.17 -13.02 18.25
C ALA A 267 -63.30 -12.09 17.40
N SER A 268 -63.61 -10.78 17.37
CA SER A 268 -62.80 -9.78 16.66
C SER A 268 -61.37 -9.71 17.20
N SER A 269 -61.19 -9.71 18.52
CA SER A 269 -59.85 -9.67 19.14
C SER A 269 -59.01 -10.91 18.82
N LEU A 270 -59.64 -12.09 18.76
CA LEU A 270 -58.99 -13.35 18.41
C LEU A 270 -58.68 -13.40 16.91
N ARG A 271 -59.59 -12.96 16.05
CA ARG A 271 -59.39 -12.86 14.60
C ARG A 271 -58.23 -11.93 14.25
N LEU A 272 -58.10 -10.78 14.91
CA LEU A 272 -57.01 -9.82 14.65
C LEU A 272 -55.62 -10.36 14.99
N ARG A 273 -55.53 -11.34 15.89
CA ARG A 273 -54.27 -12.00 16.25
C ARG A 273 -53.86 -13.07 15.24
N VAL A 274 -54.82 -13.72 14.58
CA VAL A 274 -54.56 -14.83 13.66
C VAL A 274 -54.09 -14.29 12.31
N PRO A 275 -52.82 -14.52 11.91
CA PRO A 275 -52.37 -14.17 10.57
C PRO A 275 -53.09 -15.03 9.52
N THR A 276 -53.37 -14.44 8.36
CA THR A 276 -53.93 -15.19 7.23
C THR A 276 -52.89 -16.14 6.64
N GLN A 277 -53.34 -17.24 6.02
CA GLN A 277 -52.42 -18.16 5.35
C GLN A 277 -51.58 -17.47 4.27
N SER A 278 -52.14 -16.47 3.60
CA SER A 278 -51.43 -15.63 2.64
C SER A 278 -50.32 -14.80 3.29
N ALA A 279 -50.52 -14.30 4.52
CA ALA A 279 -49.51 -13.53 5.24
C ALA A 279 -48.33 -14.43 5.64
N ILE A 280 -48.60 -15.61 6.18
CA ILE A 280 -47.56 -16.59 6.53
C ILE A 280 -46.79 -17.03 5.27
N ALA A 281 -47.50 -17.32 4.17
CA ALA A 281 -46.85 -17.68 2.90
C ALA A 281 -45.96 -16.55 2.34
N GLY A 282 -46.42 -15.29 2.44
CA GLY A 282 -45.61 -14.12 2.07
C GLY A 282 -44.35 -13.99 2.92
N GLU A 283 -44.46 -14.26 4.22
CA GLU A 283 -43.31 -14.24 5.13
C GLU A 283 -42.30 -15.36 4.86
N ILE A 284 -42.78 -16.59 4.60
CA ILE A 284 -41.93 -17.71 4.16
C ILE A 284 -41.17 -17.33 2.89
N ALA A 285 -41.86 -16.76 1.90
CA ALA A 285 -41.23 -16.32 0.65
C ALA A 285 -40.16 -15.25 0.92
N SER A 286 -40.46 -14.26 1.76
CA SER A 286 -39.53 -13.20 2.17
C SER A 286 -38.29 -13.74 2.87
N VAL A 287 -38.45 -14.73 3.75
CA VAL A 287 -37.34 -15.39 4.45
C VAL A 287 -36.45 -16.17 3.48
N VAL A 288 -37.03 -16.91 2.54
CA VAL A 288 -36.26 -17.69 1.56
C VAL A 288 -35.51 -16.77 0.60
N SER A 289 -36.19 -15.77 0.02
CA SER A 289 -35.56 -14.82 -0.90
C SER A 289 -34.53 -13.95 -0.18
N GLY A 290 -34.86 -13.45 1.01
CA GLY A 290 -33.96 -12.66 1.83
C GLY A 290 -32.70 -13.43 2.20
N THR A 291 -32.80 -14.70 2.59
CA THR A 291 -31.63 -15.55 2.86
C THR A 291 -30.71 -15.65 1.65
N ALA A 292 -31.26 -15.96 0.47
CA ALA A 292 -30.49 -16.11 -0.76
C ALA A 292 -29.80 -14.79 -1.18
N GLU A 293 -30.54 -13.68 -1.15
CA GLU A 293 -30.05 -12.35 -1.52
C GLU A 293 -28.91 -11.89 -0.59
N ARG A 294 -29.09 -12.11 0.72
CA ARG A 294 -28.10 -11.74 1.74
C ARG A 294 -26.81 -12.55 1.62
N LYS A 295 -26.91 -13.86 1.38
CA LYS A 295 -25.74 -14.71 1.09
C LYS A 295 -25.00 -14.24 -0.15
N LEU A 296 -25.73 -13.97 -1.24
CA LEU A 296 -25.15 -13.50 -2.49
C LEU A 296 -24.41 -12.16 -2.30
N ASN A 297 -25.04 -11.20 -1.62
CA ASN A 297 -24.42 -9.91 -1.33
C ASN A 297 -23.15 -10.04 -0.49
N ARG A 298 -23.13 -10.91 0.53
CA ARG A 298 -21.93 -11.18 1.32
C ARG A 298 -20.80 -11.70 0.43
N THR A 299 -21.08 -12.70 -0.41
CA THR A 299 -20.08 -13.26 -1.35
C THR A 299 -19.53 -12.19 -2.29
N ILE A 300 -20.40 -11.34 -2.84
CA ILE A 300 -19.99 -10.23 -3.73
C ILE A 300 -19.08 -9.24 -2.99
N ARG A 301 -19.38 -8.91 -1.73
CA ARG A 301 -18.55 -8.03 -0.91
C ARG A 301 -17.18 -8.63 -0.63
N GLU A 302 -17.11 -9.89 -0.22
CA GLU A 302 -15.85 -10.58 0.05
C GLU A 302 -14.97 -10.64 -1.21
N GLN A 303 -15.56 -10.95 -2.37
CA GLN A 303 -14.85 -10.94 -3.65
C GLN A 303 -14.34 -9.54 -4.04
N ARG A 304 -15.14 -8.50 -3.80
CA ARG A 304 -14.73 -7.11 -4.04
C ARG A 304 -13.57 -6.69 -3.13
N GLU A 305 -13.66 -6.98 -1.84
CA GLU A 305 -12.61 -6.67 -0.87
C GLU A 305 -11.29 -7.37 -1.24
N ALA A 306 -11.35 -8.64 -1.64
CA ALA A 306 -10.18 -9.36 -2.15
C ALA A 306 -9.61 -8.76 -3.46
N PHE A 307 -10.48 -8.32 -4.37
CA PHE A 307 -10.08 -7.64 -5.60
C PHE A 307 -9.41 -6.29 -5.33
N ASP A 308 -10.01 -5.44 -4.49
CA ASP A 308 -9.47 -4.11 -4.16
C ASP A 308 -8.06 -4.22 -3.52
N ALA A 309 -7.85 -5.24 -2.67
CA ALA A 309 -6.53 -5.54 -2.12
C ALA A 309 -5.50 -5.86 -3.22
N LYS A 310 -5.81 -6.75 -4.17
CA LYS A 310 -4.94 -7.06 -5.32
C LYS A 310 -4.69 -5.83 -6.20
N TYR A 311 -5.74 -5.06 -6.48
CA TYR A 311 -5.66 -3.86 -7.31
C TYR A 311 -4.69 -2.81 -6.75
N SER A 312 -4.69 -2.63 -5.42
CA SER A 312 -3.75 -1.71 -4.75
C SER A 312 -2.28 -2.10 -4.96
N VAL A 313 -1.98 -3.41 -5.00
CA VAL A 313 -0.62 -3.92 -5.27
C VAL A 313 -0.19 -3.62 -6.69
N TRP A 314 -1.07 -3.85 -7.67
CA TRP A 314 -0.80 -3.54 -9.08
C TRP A 314 -0.59 -2.04 -9.31
N LEU A 315 -1.38 -1.20 -8.64
CA LEU A 315 -1.20 0.25 -8.67
C LEU A 315 0.17 0.66 -8.12
N ALA A 316 0.57 0.14 -6.95
CA ALA A 316 1.87 0.44 -6.37
C ALA A 316 3.05 -0.02 -7.25
N GLN A 317 2.92 -1.15 -7.95
CA GLN A 317 3.91 -1.60 -8.93
C GLN A 317 4.07 -0.62 -10.09
N LYS A 318 2.96 -0.10 -10.63
CA LYS A 318 2.97 0.91 -11.69
C LYS A 318 3.60 2.22 -11.21
N ASP A 319 3.24 2.69 -10.02
CA ASP A 319 3.77 3.93 -9.46
C ASP A 319 5.29 3.85 -9.22
N ASN A 320 5.79 2.72 -8.72
CA ASN A 320 7.22 2.48 -8.60
C ASN A 320 7.94 2.54 -9.97
N LEU A 321 7.37 1.90 -11.00
CA LEU A 321 7.90 1.96 -12.35
C LEU A 321 7.87 3.38 -12.93
N THR A 322 6.81 4.15 -12.69
CA THR A 322 6.75 5.57 -13.08
C THR A 322 7.85 6.39 -12.39
N GLY A 323 8.13 6.12 -11.10
CA GLY A 323 9.25 6.74 -10.41
C GLY A 323 10.60 6.45 -11.06
N ILE A 324 10.85 5.19 -11.44
CA ILE A 324 12.07 4.79 -12.19
C ILE A 324 12.11 5.48 -13.56
N ALA A 325 11.00 5.45 -14.30
CA ALA A 325 10.89 6.04 -15.62
C ALA A 325 11.16 7.55 -15.62
N ASN A 326 10.66 8.28 -14.62
CA ASN A 326 10.94 9.72 -14.49
C ASN A 326 12.43 9.99 -14.25
N ARG A 327 13.12 9.14 -13.48
CA ARG A 327 14.58 9.24 -13.33
C ARG A 327 15.30 8.98 -14.65
N VAL A 328 14.89 7.96 -15.40
CA VAL A 328 15.44 7.67 -16.74
C VAL A 328 15.20 8.85 -17.67
N LEU A 329 13.97 9.34 -17.79
CA LEU A 329 13.59 10.44 -18.69
C LEU A 329 14.25 11.78 -18.35
N SER A 330 14.73 11.96 -17.11
CA SER A 330 15.54 13.13 -16.74
C SER A 330 16.96 13.09 -17.33
N ARG A 331 17.43 11.93 -17.78
CA ARG A 331 18.80 11.69 -18.27
C ARG A 331 18.85 11.21 -19.72
N ILE A 332 17.90 10.36 -20.11
CA ILE A 332 17.80 9.73 -21.42
C ILE A 332 16.48 10.10 -22.07
N SER A 333 16.53 10.71 -23.25
CA SER A 333 15.37 10.94 -24.10
C SER A 333 14.97 9.63 -24.78
N ASP A 334 13.83 9.07 -24.38
CA ASP A 334 13.28 7.85 -24.94
C ASP A 334 11.76 7.96 -25.13
N ASN A 335 11.29 7.68 -26.35
CA ASN A 335 9.88 7.75 -26.71
C ASN A 335 9.11 6.47 -26.36
N GLU A 336 9.80 5.33 -26.17
CA GLU A 336 9.15 4.08 -25.82
C GLU A 336 8.69 4.06 -24.36
N THR A 337 9.43 4.72 -23.45
CA THR A 337 9.13 4.77 -22.02
C THR A 337 7.74 5.37 -21.75
N PRO A 338 7.37 6.58 -22.25
CA PRO A 338 6.02 7.09 -22.10
C PRO A 338 4.96 6.16 -22.70
N ALA A 339 5.21 5.55 -23.86
CA ALA A 339 4.27 4.65 -24.51
C ALA A 339 4.01 3.38 -23.67
N LYS A 340 5.05 2.79 -23.07
CA LYS A 340 4.95 1.65 -22.16
C LYS A 340 4.16 2.01 -20.89
N LEU A 341 4.39 3.19 -20.31
CA LEU A 341 3.63 3.66 -19.15
C LEU A 341 2.14 3.86 -19.48
N VAL A 342 1.81 4.46 -20.63
CA VAL A 342 0.42 4.62 -21.09
C VAL A 342 -0.26 3.27 -21.31
N LYS A 343 0.45 2.27 -21.84
CA LYS A 343 -0.06 0.90 -21.96
C LYS A 343 -0.41 0.31 -20.59
N LEU A 344 0.47 0.45 -19.61
CA LEU A 344 0.22 -0.02 -18.24
C LEU A 344 -1.00 0.66 -17.60
N ASP A 345 -1.15 1.97 -17.81
CA ASP A 345 -2.33 2.73 -17.36
C ASP A 345 -3.63 2.24 -17.98
N SER A 346 -3.62 1.99 -19.30
CA SER A 346 -4.76 1.43 -20.01
C SER A 346 -5.17 0.06 -19.47
N ILE A 347 -4.20 -0.81 -19.19
CA ILE A 347 -4.47 -2.15 -18.65
C ILE A 347 -5.03 -2.04 -17.22
N LEU A 348 -4.44 -1.21 -16.35
CA LEU A 348 -4.95 -0.99 -15.00
C LEU A 348 -6.37 -0.44 -14.99
N LEU A 349 -6.69 0.48 -15.89
CA LEU A 349 -8.05 1.00 -16.03
C LEU A 349 -9.04 -0.10 -16.43
N GLN A 350 -8.68 -0.96 -17.38
CA GLN A 350 -9.52 -2.08 -17.79
C GLN A 350 -9.71 -3.11 -16.66
N ILE A 351 -8.64 -3.42 -15.90
CA ILE A 351 -8.73 -4.27 -14.70
C ILE A 351 -9.73 -3.67 -13.70
N ARG A 352 -9.66 -2.34 -13.47
CA ARG A 352 -10.58 -1.64 -12.56
C ARG A 352 -12.02 -1.73 -13.04
N GLN A 353 -12.27 -1.48 -14.33
CA GLN A 353 -13.60 -1.58 -14.93
C GLN A 353 -14.18 -2.99 -14.81
N LEU A 354 -13.37 -4.04 -15.02
CA LEU A 354 -13.79 -5.43 -14.83
C LEU A 354 -14.12 -5.73 -13.35
N GLY A 355 -13.33 -5.20 -12.41
CA GLY A 355 -13.60 -5.32 -10.99
C GLY A 355 -14.90 -4.62 -10.56
N ASP A 356 -15.15 -3.41 -11.06
CA ASP A 356 -16.39 -2.68 -10.83
C ASP A 356 -17.60 -3.38 -11.47
N ALA A 357 -17.40 -4.05 -12.61
CA ALA A 357 -18.38 -4.93 -13.27
C ALA A 357 -18.49 -6.33 -12.66
N ARG A 358 -17.78 -6.63 -11.54
CA ARG A 358 -17.76 -7.93 -10.84
C ARG A 358 -17.27 -9.11 -11.68
N ASN A 359 -16.49 -8.85 -12.73
CA ASN A 359 -15.89 -9.86 -13.58
C ASN A 359 -14.45 -10.18 -13.13
N TYR A 360 -14.33 -10.69 -11.90
CA TYR A 360 -13.03 -10.88 -11.24
C TYR A 360 -12.12 -11.88 -11.96
N SER A 361 -12.69 -12.90 -12.61
CA SER A 361 -11.91 -13.89 -13.37
C SER A 361 -11.22 -13.27 -14.59
N GLN A 362 -11.90 -12.38 -15.33
CA GLN A 362 -11.28 -11.68 -16.45
C GLN A 362 -10.31 -10.60 -15.96
N ALA A 363 -10.62 -9.93 -14.84
CA ALA A 363 -9.71 -8.97 -14.22
C ALA A 363 -8.39 -9.64 -13.81
N ASP A 364 -8.44 -10.82 -13.20
CA ASP A 364 -7.26 -11.61 -12.82
C ASP A 364 -6.45 -12.05 -14.06
N LEU A 365 -7.10 -12.45 -15.16
CA LEU A 365 -6.41 -12.81 -16.40
C LEU A 365 -5.71 -11.59 -17.02
N LEU A 366 -6.36 -10.43 -17.03
CA LEU A 366 -5.76 -9.20 -17.52
C LEU A 366 -4.62 -8.70 -16.61
N ALA A 367 -4.70 -8.95 -15.30
CA ALA A 367 -3.64 -8.65 -14.35
C ALA A 367 -2.37 -9.51 -14.55
N GLN A 368 -2.48 -10.71 -15.11
CA GLN A 368 -1.31 -11.49 -15.51
C GLN A 368 -0.56 -10.79 -16.65
N ASN A 369 -1.28 -10.27 -17.65
CA ASN A 369 -0.70 -9.49 -18.73
C ASN A 369 -0.06 -8.20 -18.20
N PHE A 370 -0.74 -7.50 -17.28
CA PHE A 370 -0.18 -6.34 -16.58
C PHE A 370 1.15 -6.68 -15.90
N SER A 371 1.21 -7.77 -15.16
CA SER A 371 2.42 -8.18 -14.44
C SER A 371 3.59 -8.49 -15.38
N GLN A 372 3.32 -9.10 -16.54
CA GLN A 372 4.32 -9.32 -17.58
C GLN A 372 4.81 -8.00 -18.20
N ASP A 373 3.90 -7.07 -18.50
CA ASP A 373 4.25 -5.76 -19.04
C ASP A 373 5.02 -4.89 -18.02
N VAL A 374 4.70 -5.00 -16.73
CA VAL A 374 5.46 -4.39 -15.63
C VAL A 374 6.89 -4.93 -15.60
N ALA A 375 7.06 -6.26 -15.63
CA ALA A 375 8.39 -6.88 -15.63
C ALA A 375 9.21 -6.48 -16.87
N SER A 376 8.60 -6.53 -18.05
CA SER A 376 9.22 -6.12 -19.32
C SER A 376 9.63 -4.64 -19.31
N THR A 377 8.76 -3.76 -18.81
CA THR A 377 9.06 -2.32 -18.68
C THR A 377 10.16 -2.08 -17.66
N GLY A 378 10.17 -2.81 -16.54
CA GLY A 378 11.24 -2.74 -15.54
C GLY A 378 12.61 -3.12 -16.11
N LEU A 379 12.70 -4.24 -16.84
CA LEU A 379 13.93 -4.65 -17.52
C LEU A 379 14.40 -3.62 -18.54
N TYR A 380 13.47 -3.07 -19.32
CA TYR A 380 13.76 -2.03 -20.29
C TYR A 380 14.36 -0.77 -19.64
N LEU A 381 13.71 -0.25 -18.59
CA LEU A 381 14.21 0.91 -17.85
C LEU A 381 15.56 0.65 -17.17
N SER A 382 15.76 -0.56 -16.64
CA SER A 382 17.05 -0.96 -16.06
C SER A 382 18.16 -0.98 -17.09
N GLY A 383 17.88 -1.39 -18.33
CA GLY A 383 18.83 -1.34 -19.44
C GLY A 383 19.25 0.09 -19.75
N LEU A 384 18.29 1.03 -19.82
CA LEU A 384 18.57 2.45 -20.04
C LEU A 384 19.44 3.05 -18.92
N LEU A 385 19.13 2.76 -17.65
CA LEU A 385 19.96 3.20 -16.52
C LEU A 385 21.39 2.65 -16.61
N THR A 386 21.53 1.37 -16.94
CA THR A 386 22.86 0.73 -17.07
C THR A 386 23.72 1.42 -18.13
N SER A 387 23.13 1.85 -19.25
CA SER A 387 23.84 2.62 -20.27
C SER A 387 24.29 3.99 -19.75
N TYR A 388 23.47 4.69 -18.97
CA TYR A 388 23.85 5.96 -18.35
C TYR A 388 24.94 5.78 -17.27
N ASP A 389 24.85 4.72 -16.46
CA ASP A 389 25.88 4.42 -15.47
C ASP A 389 27.22 4.08 -16.14
N SER A 390 27.18 3.37 -17.27
CA SER A 390 28.37 3.08 -18.09
C SER A 390 29.02 4.37 -18.62
N LEU A 391 28.23 5.37 -19.02
CA LEU A 391 28.71 6.69 -19.41
C LEU A 391 29.44 7.39 -18.25
N LEU A 392 28.87 7.37 -17.04
CA LEU A 392 29.50 8.00 -15.87
C LEU A 392 30.82 7.31 -15.50
N VAL A 393 30.87 5.97 -15.56
CA VAL A 393 32.10 5.19 -15.34
C VAL A 393 33.15 5.51 -16.40
N ALA A 394 32.76 5.60 -17.68
CA ALA A 394 33.67 5.97 -18.75
C ALA A 394 34.22 7.40 -18.56
N ASN A 395 33.39 8.35 -18.10
CA ASN A 395 33.82 9.72 -17.84
C ASN A 395 34.87 9.80 -16.72
N SER A 396 34.62 9.10 -15.61
CA SER A 396 35.58 9.03 -14.51
C SER A 396 36.87 8.31 -14.94
N SER A 397 36.76 7.20 -15.67
CA SER A 397 37.92 6.43 -16.13
C SER A 397 38.78 7.21 -17.14
N ALA A 398 38.16 8.01 -18.01
CA ALA A 398 38.88 8.90 -18.92
C ALA A 398 39.63 10.00 -18.16
N SER A 399 39.00 10.60 -17.14
CA SER A 399 39.65 11.58 -16.25
C SER A 399 40.88 11.00 -15.57
N ASP A 400 40.74 9.79 -15.02
CA ASP A 400 41.84 9.09 -14.34
C ASP A 400 43.01 8.79 -15.28
N SER A 401 42.72 8.26 -16.48
CA SER A 401 43.76 7.95 -17.47
C SER A 401 44.45 9.20 -18.01
N LEU A 402 43.73 10.31 -18.20
CA LEU A 402 44.32 11.60 -18.60
C LEU A 402 45.24 12.14 -17.51
N PHE A 403 44.78 12.13 -16.25
CA PHE A 403 45.60 12.53 -15.11
C PHE A 403 46.87 11.68 -15.03
N GLU A 404 46.75 10.35 -15.12
CA GLU A 404 47.90 9.46 -15.10
C GLU A 404 48.86 9.77 -16.26
N ALA A 405 48.38 9.91 -17.49
CA ALA A 405 49.19 10.25 -18.65
C ALA A 405 49.96 11.58 -18.46
N ARG A 406 49.32 12.60 -17.85
CA ARG A 406 49.96 13.88 -17.50
C ARG A 406 51.18 13.71 -16.60
N LEU A 407 51.15 12.75 -15.67
CA LEU A 407 52.27 12.51 -14.75
C LEU A 407 53.51 11.93 -15.46
N TYR A 408 53.30 11.13 -16.52
CA TYR A 408 54.39 10.47 -17.25
C TYR A 408 54.98 11.33 -18.38
N THR A 409 54.26 12.35 -18.85
CA THR A 409 54.72 13.26 -19.89
C THR A 409 55.72 14.29 -19.34
N ALA A 410 56.87 14.44 -20.01
CA ALA A 410 57.88 15.42 -19.63
C ALA A 410 57.46 16.83 -20.07
N PRO A 411 57.69 17.89 -19.25
CA PRO A 411 57.29 19.25 -19.60
C PRO A 411 57.90 19.81 -20.89
N ASP A 412 59.03 19.25 -21.34
CA ASP A 412 59.76 19.63 -22.56
C ASP A 412 59.38 18.79 -23.80
N ASP A 413 58.59 17.73 -23.64
CA ASP A 413 58.01 16.98 -24.77
C ASP A 413 56.75 17.66 -25.29
N LEU A 414 56.97 18.71 -26.09
CA LEU A 414 55.90 19.53 -26.68
C LEU A 414 54.91 18.70 -27.51
N VAL A 415 55.36 17.66 -28.22
CA VAL A 415 54.50 16.84 -29.09
C VAL A 415 53.52 16.01 -28.27
N THR A 416 54.01 15.35 -27.22
CA THR A 416 53.15 14.55 -26.34
C THR A 416 52.25 15.43 -25.48
N THR A 417 52.76 16.59 -25.05
CA THR A 417 51.99 17.59 -24.30
C THR A 417 50.81 18.14 -25.12
N ASP A 418 51.06 18.60 -26.35
CA ASP A 418 50.00 19.09 -27.25
C ASP A 418 48.92 18.02 -27.51
N ARG A 419 49.35 16.76 -27.67
CA ARG A 419 48.43 15.64 -27.88
C ARG A 419 47.57 15.36 -26.65
N LEU A 420 48.14 15.46 -25.45
CA LEU A 420 47.42 15.28 -24.19
C LEU A 420 46.43 16.43 -23.94
N GLU A 421 46.83 17.68 -24.14
CA GLU A 421 45.95 18.85 -24.04
C GLU A 421 44.78 18.77 -25.05
N GLY A 422 45.03 18.22 -26.24
CA GLY A 422 44.00 17.91 -27.21
C GLY A 422 42.95 16.91 -26.67
N LEU A 423 43.37 15.86 -25.95
CA LEU A 423 42.46 14.90 -25.33
C LEU A 423 41.72 15.50 -24.12
N GLU A 424 42.38 16.33 -23.31
CA GLU A 424 41.76 17.07 -22.19
C GLU A 424 40.66 18.01 -22.71
N THR A 425 40.93 18.73 -23.81
CA THR A 425 39.94 19.59 -24.48
C THR A 425 38.77 18.79 -25.03
N GLN A 426 39.02 17.63 -25.65
CA GLN A 426 37.95 16.74 -26.11
C GLN A 426 37.10 16.25 -24.93
N LYS A 427 37.72 15.82 -23.84
CA LYS A 427 37.04 15.36 -22.62
C LYS A 427 36.17 16.47 -22.01
N ALA A 428 36.68 17.68 -21.89
CA ALA A 428 35.93 18.83 -21.39
C ALA A 428 34.68 19.14 -22.26
N SER A 429 34.78 18.99 -23.59
CA SER A 429 33.63 19.14 -24.51
C SER A 429 32.57 18.05 -24.33
N LEU A 430 32.99 16.81 -24.05
CA LEU A 430 32.08 15.71 -23.73
C LEU A 430 31.41 15.90 -22.36
N GLU A 431 32.15 16.36 -21.35
CA GLU A 431 31.56 16.69 -20.04
C GLU A 431 30.52 17.80 -20.16
N PHE A 432 30.80 18.85 -20.94
CA PHE A 432 29.81 19.88 -21.26
C PHE A 432 28.55 19.27 -21.89
N THR A 433 28.70 18.29 -22.78
CA THR A 433 27.58 17.57 -23.39
C THR A 433 26.77 16.78 -22.34
N ILE A 434 27.44 16.05 -21.45
CA ILE A 434 26.80 15.25 -20.39
C ILE A 434 25.94 16.14 -19.47
N TYR A 435 26.49 17.28 -19.04
CA TYR A 435 25.82 18.15 -18.07
C TYR A 435 24.77 19.06 -18.70
N ASN A 436 25.00 19.61 -19.90
CA ASN A 436 24.13 20.64 -20.49
C ASN A 436 23.15 20.13 -21.55
N GLN A 437 23.28 18.89 -22.04
CA GLN A 437 22.37 18.31 -23.03
C GLN A 437 21.50 17.18 -22.48
N SER A 438 21.36 17.06 -21.16
CA SER A 438 20.41 16.13 -20.55
C SER A 438 18.96 16.64 -20.70
N PRO A 439 18.00 15.79 -21.10
CA PRO A 439 18.12 14.37 -21.44
C PRO A 439 18.66 14.11 -22.86
N MET A 440 19.56 13.13 -23.00
CA MET A 440 20.19 12.75 -24.28
C MET A 440 19.59 11.48 -24.88
N SER A 441 19.57 11.32 -26.21
CA SER A 441 19.15 10.03 -26.80
C SER A 441 20.11 8.90 -26.39
N LEU A 442 19.61 7.65 -26.33
CA LEU A 442 20.46 6.49 -26.00
C LEU A 442 21.64 6.35 -26.99
N SER A 443 21.43 6.63 -28.28
CA SER A 443 22.50 6.64 -29.28
C SER A 443 23.59 7.67 -28.97
N LYS A 444 23.21 8.84 -28.43
CA LYS A 444 24.15 9.88 -28.02
C LYS A 444 24.89 9.48 -26.75
N VAL A 445 24.22 8.86 -25.77
CA VAL A 445 24.85 8.30 -24.57
C VAL A 445 25.93 7.27 -24.93
N ASN A 446 25.60 6.32 -25.80
CA ASN A 446 26.55 5.29 -26.23
C ASN A 446 27.74 5.91 -27.00
N ASN A 447 27.48 6.84 -27.92
CA ASN A 447 28.53 7.53 -28.65
C ASN A 447 29.49 8.31 -27.72
N VAL A 448 28.95 9.09 -26.76
CA VAL A 448 29.80 9.80 -25.79
C VAL A 448 30.59 8.82 -24.93
N THR A 449 30.00 7.69 -24.55
CA THR A 449 30.70 6.61 -23.81
C THR A 449 31.86 6.05 -24.62
N ASP A 450 31.67 5.76 -25.91
CA ASP A 450 32.71 5.27 -26.81
C ASP A 450 33.84 6.30 -26.97
N GLN A 451 33.49 7.58 -27.15
CA GLN A 451 34.47 8.66 -27.25
C GLN A 451 35.29 8.83 -25.96
N LEU A 452 34.67 8.69 -24.78
CA LEU A 452 35.39 8.69 -23.50
C LEU A 452 36.31 7.48 -23.36
N ASN A 453 35.88 6.30 -23.84
CA ASN A 453 36.73 5.12 -23.88
C ASN A 453 37.93 5.29 -24.83
N ASP A 454 37.74 5.94 -25.97
CA ASP A 454 38.83 6.26 -26.91
C ASP A 454 39.84 7.25 -26.30
N ILE A 455 39.35 8.26 -25.56
CA ILE A 455 40.20 9.18 -24.79
C ILE A 455 41.00 8.40 -23.75
N ARG A 456 40.35 7.53 -22.97
CA ARG A 456 41.00 6.67 -21.97
C ARG A 456 42.09 5.80 -22.60
N LEU A 457 41.81 5.13 -23.72
CA LEU A 457 42.78 4.29 -24.42
C LEU A 457 43.94 5.11 -24.99
N SER A 458 43.66 6.29 -25.53
CA SER A 458 44.68 7.19 -26.08
C SER A 458 45.60 7.74 -24.98
N ALA A 459 45.04 8.11 -23.83
CA ALA A 459 45.79 8.56 -22.66
C ALA A 459 46.68 7.42 -22.10
N ASN A 460 46.15 6.20 -21.97
CA ASN A 460 46.95 5.04 -21.57
C ASN A 460 48.07 4.74 -22.58
N SER A 461 47.83 4.90 -23.88
CA SER A 461 48.88 4.76 -24.90
C SER A 461 49.98 5.81 -24.74
N ILE A 462 49.64 7.06 -24.41
CA ILE A 462 50.64 8.11 -24.12
C ILE A 462 51.46 7.74 -22.90
N ARG A 463 50.80 7.32 -21.81
CA ARG A 463 51.44 6.83 -20.59
C ARG A 463 52.44 5.70 -20.88
N ASP A 464 52.02 4.68 -21.62
CA ASP A 464 52.85 3.51 -21.88
C ASP A 464 54.05 3.83 -22.79
N GLN A 465 53.85 4.71 -23.79
CA GLN A 465 54.93 5.21 -24.66
C GLN A 465 55.98 6.02 -23.88
N THR A 466 55.53 6.95 -23.04
CA THR A 466 56.42 7.81 -22.24
C THR A 466 57.12 7.04 -21.12
N ALA A 467 56.43 6.10 -20.48
CA ALA A 467 57.00 5.23 -19.46
C ALA A 467 58.12 4.33 -20.02
N SER A 468 57.98 3.85 -21.26
CA SER A 468 58.96 2.98 -21.92
C SER A 468 60.09 3.74 -22.62
N ALA A 469 59.87 4.99 -23.04
CA ALA A 469 60.88 5.82 -23.70
C ALA A 469 61.93 6.42 -22.75
N SER A 470 61.71 6.39 -21.43
CA SER A 470 62.71 6.81 -20.43
C SER A 470 63.96 5.93 -20.56
N PRO A 471 65.14 6.46 -20.95
CA PRO A 471 66.36 5.66 -21.12
C PRO A 471 66.91 5.22 -19.75
N GLN A 472 66.30 4.18 -19.18
CA GLN A 472 66.63 3.64 -17.86
C GLN A 472 68.07 3.12 -17.82
N GLU A 473 68.62 2.61 -18.92
CA GLU A 473 69.98 2.05 -18.94
C GLU A 473 71.08 3.12 -18.93
N LEU A 474 70.96 4.18 -19.74
CA LEU A 474 71.95 5.26 -19.74
C LEU A 474 71.85 6.11 -18.47
N ASN A 475 70.63 6.36 -18.00
CA ASN A 475 70.40 7.10 -16.75
C ASN A 475 70.82 6.31 -15.51
N SER A 476 70.71 4.98 -15.48
CA SER A 476 71.17 4.17 -14.35
C SER A 476 72.69 4.08 -14.29
N LEU A 477 73.38 3.92 -15.43
CA LEU A 477 74.84 3.95 -15.52
C LEU A 477 75.41 5.32 -15.11
N LEU A 478 74.81 6.41 -15.60
CA LEU A 478 75.21 7.77 -15.23
C LEU A 478 74.85 8.08 -13.78
N ALA A 479 73.67 7.70 -13.29
CA ALA A 479 73.29 7.91 -11.88
C ALA A 479 74.20 7.12 -10.91
N ALA A 480 74.65 5.92 -11.28
CA ALA A 480 75.56 5.13 -10.46
C ALA A 480 76.94 5.80 -10.29
N VAL A 481 77.41 6.57 -11.27
CA VAL A 481 78.67 7.31 -11.20
C VAL A 481 78.47 8.71 -10.60
N VAL A 482 77.39 9.39 -10.97
CA VAL A 482 77.15 10.80 -10.63
C VAL A 482 76.52 10.97 -9.24
N LYS A 483 75.55 10.13 -8.82
CA LYS A 483 74.93 10.26 -7.49
C LYS A 483 75.96 10.18 -6.35
N PRO A 484 76.95 9.25 -6.35
CA PRO A 484 78.00 9.24 -5.33
C PRO A 484 78.87 10.49 -5.34
N VAL A 485 79.23 11.02 -6.51
CA VAL A 485 80.03 12.25 -6.65
C VAL A 485 79.28 13.45 -6.08
N VAL A 486 77.98 13.58 -6.38
CA VAL A 486 77.12 14.65 -5.89
C VAL A 486 76.90 14.52 -4.38
N SER A 487 76.61 13.32 -3.89
CA SER A 487 76.45 13.03 -2.46
C SER A 487 77.73 13.35 -1.67
N LEU A 488 78.89 13.00 -2.21
CA LEU A 488 80.20 13.27 -1.60
C LEU A 488 80.52 14.77 -1.64
N SER A 489 80.16 15.46 -2.73
CA SER A 489 80.29 16.93 -2.88
C SER A 489 79.48 17.67 -1.81
N PHE A 490 78.21 17.31 -1.66
CA PHE A 490 77.35 17.87 -0.62
C PHE A 490 77.77 17.42 0.78
N GLY A 491 78.20 16.17 0.98
CA GLY A 491 78.69 15.68 2.27
C GLY A 491 79.91 16.46 2.78
N ILE A 492 80.86 16.74 1.89
CA ILE A 492 82.03 17.58 2.21
C ILE A 492 81.58 19.00 2.54
N LEU A 493 80.75 19.64 1.71
CA LEU A 493 80.30 21.02 1.95
C LEU A 493 79.44 21.16 3.20
N ASN A 494 78.52 20.23 3.44
CA ASN A 494 77.62 20.23 4.59
C ASN A 494 78.39 20.03 5.91
N SER A 495 79.61 19.50 5.86
CA SER A 495 80.53 19.43 7.00
C SER A 495 81.16 20.79 7.35
N PHE A 496 81.17 21.75 6.42
CA PHE A 496 81.72 23.10 6.62
C PHE A 496 80.65 24.18 6.75
N ILE A 497 79.55 24.07 6.01
CA ILE A 497 78.41 25.00 6.01
C ILE A 497 77.13 24.18 5.92
N PRO A 498 76.27 24.15 6.95
CA PRO A 498 74.97 23.50 6.84
C PRO A 498 74.11 24.27 5.82
N LEU A 499 73.82 23.63 4.68
CA LEU A 499 73.04 24.23 3.60
C LEU A 499 71.57 23.83 3.72
N SER A 500 70.67 24.82 3.70
CA SER A 500 69.22 24.58 3.66
C SER A 500 68.78 24.02 2.30
N TYR A 501 67.57 23.46 2.21
CA TYR A 501 66.98 22.95 0.97
C TYR A 501 67.01 23.98 -0.18
N ALA A 502 66.52 25.19 0.08
CA ALA A 502 66.44 26.25 -0.93
C ALA A 502 67.84 26.65 -1.41
N ASP A 503 68.84 26.59 -0.53
CA ASP A 503 70.23 26.87 -0.88
C ASP A 503 70.86 25.73 -1.67
N ARG A 504 70.51 24.47 -1.40
CA ARG A 504 70.95 23.32 -2.19
C ARG A 504 70.37 23.35 -3.60
N GLU A 505 69.06 23.58 -3.75
CA GLU A 505 68.42 23.67 -5.07
C GLU A 505 68.99 24.82 -5.90
N LYS A 506 69.08 26.01 -5.31
CA LYS A 506 69.57 27.21 -6.00
C LYS A 506 71.06 27.15 -6.36
N ASN A 507 71.88 26.56 -5.50
CA ASN A 507 73.34 26.55 -5.67
C ASN A 507 73.90 25.20 -6.16
N ALA A 508 73.08 24.17 -6.33
CA ALA A 508 73.54 22.85 -6.78
C ALA A 508 74.38 22.88 -8.06
N PRO A 509 73.98 23.60 -9.14
CA PRO A 509 74.79 23.66 -10.35
C PRO A 509 76.17 24.29 -10.08
N LEU A 510 76.21 25.33 -9.25
CA LEU A 510 77.44 26.05 -8.89
C LEU A 510 78.37 25.18 -8.03
N ILE A 511 77.81 24.52 -7.02
CA ILE A 511 78.52 23.65 -6.07
C ILE A 511 79.16 22.47 -6.79
N ILE A 512 78.41 21.81 -7.67
CA ILE A 512 78.89 20.63 -8.39
C ILE A 512 79.94 21.03 -9.43
N GLY A 513 79.71 22.13 -10.15
CA GLY A 513 80.72 22.70 -11.05
C GLY A 513 82.02 23.03 -10.33
N ALA A 514 81.95 23.67 -9.15
CA ALA A 514 83.13 23.99 -8.35
C ALA A 514 83.86 22.73 -7.85
N MET A 515 83.14 21.71 -7.38
CA MET A 515 83.74 20.47 -6.89
C MET A 515 84.38 19.63 -8.00
N LEU A 516 83.79 19.59 -9.20
CA LEU A 516 84.41 18.96 -10.36
C LEU A 516 85.74 19.63 -10.74
N VAL A 517 85.79 20.97 -10.75
CA VAL A 517 87.02 21.72 -11.00
C VAL A 517 88.08 21.42 -9.93
N ILE A 518 87.68 21.35 -8.66
CA ILE A 518 88.60 20.99 -7.56
C ILE A 518 89.14 19.56 -7.75
N ALA A 519 88.27 18.61 -8.10
CA ALA A 519 88.67 17.22 -8.34
C ALA A 519 89.65 17.11 -9.51
N ASP A 520 89.38 17.80 -10.63
CA ASP A 520 90.26 17.85 -11.79
C ASP A 520 91.64 18.41 -11.43
N ILE A 521 91.69 19.49 -10.62
CA ILE A 521 92.95 20.05 -10.13
C ILE A 521 93.70 19.02 -9.27
N VAL A 522 93.02 18.33 -8.36
CA VAL A 522 93.65 17.32 -7.49
C VAL A 522 94.21 16.15 -8.30
N ILE A 523 93.44 15.62 -9.27
CA ILE A 523 93.89 14.54 -10.16
C ILE A 523 95.07 15.01 -10.99
N PHE A 524 95.01 16.21 -11.56
CA PHE A 524 96.11 16.78 -12.33
C PHE A 524 97.37 16.93 -11.50
N LEU A 525 97.26 17.43 -10.26
CA LEU A 525 98.38 17.56 -9.32
C LEU A 525 98.95 16.19 -8.93
N ALA A 526 98.11 15.17 -8.74
CA ALA A 526 98.56 13.81 -8.44
C ALA A 526 99.32 13.19 -9.61
N VAL A 527 98.83 13.38 -10.85
CA VAL A 527 99.50 12.92 -12.07
C VAL A 527 100.81 13.66 -12.29
N LEU A 528 100.85 14.98 -12.05
CA LEU A 528 102.08 15.76 -12.06
C LEU A 528 103.07 15.28 -11.00
N ALA A 529 102.62 15.05 -9.75
CA ALA A 529 103.47 14.55 -8.67
C ALA A 529 104.04 13.16 -8.99
N ALA A 530 103.21 12.26 -9.55
CA ALA A 530 103.65 10.94 -10.01
C ALA A 530 104.68 11.05 -11.15
N PHE A 531 104.46 11.95 -12.10
CA PHE A 531 105.42 12.22 -13.17
C PHE A 531 106.74 12.76 -12.62
N PHE A 532 106.71 13.78 -11.74
CA PHE A 532 107.91 14.31 -11.09
C PHE A 532 108.63 13.24 -10.25
N PHE A 533 107.89 12.36 -9.58
CA PHE A 533 108.45 11.23 -8.85
C PHE A 533 109.15 10.23 -9.77
N LEU A 534 108.57 9.87 -10.91
CA LEU A 534 109.17 8.95 -11.90
C LEU A 534 110.44 9.55 -12.53
N VAL A 535 110.42 10.86 -12.81
CA VAL A 535 111.58 11.62 -13.29
C VAL A 535 112.69 11.65 -12.24
N ARG A 536 112.35 11.96 -10.97
CA ARG A 536 113.32 11.99 -9.85
C ARG A 536 113.90 10.61 -9.57
N SER A 537 113.12 9.55 -9.73
CA SER A 537 113.54 8.16 -9.56
C SER A 537 114.45 7.64 -10.69
N ARG A 538 114.83 8.52 -11.64
CA ARG A 538 115.62 8.20 -12.85
C ARG A 538 115.03 7.08 -13.72
N LYS A 539 113.74 6.78 -13.57
CA LYS A 539 113.05 5.77 -14.40
C LYS A 539 112.67 6.30 -15.79
N ILE A 540 112.75 7.62 -15.98
CA ILE A 540 112.45 8.31 -17.24
C ILE A 540 113.59 9.30 -17.53
N GLU A 541 114.25 9.15 -18.67
CA GLU A 541 115.26 10.10 -19.16
C GLU A 541 114.61 11.13 -20.10
N LEU A 542 114.68 12.42 -19.74
CA LEU A 542 113.99 13.51 -20.45
C LEU A 542 114.89 14.16 -21.50
N HIS A 543 114.96 13.57 -22.70
CA HIS A 543 115.51 14.24 -23.89
C HIS A 543 114.56 15.34 -24.42
N ARG A 544 115.05 16.24 -25.29
CA ARG A 544 114.24 17.36 -25.84
C ARG A 544 112.93 16.90 -26.49
N LEU A 545 112.95 15.77 -27.21
CA LEU A 545 111.78 15.21 -27.89
C LEU A 545 110.78 14.59 -26.88
N ALA A 546 111.28 13.90 -25.85
CA ALA A 546 110.47 13.35 -24.77
C ALA A 546 109.75 14.45 -23.97
N LYS A 547 110.40 15.61 -23.73
CA LYS A 547 109.76 16.76 -23.06
C LYS A 547 108.57 17.30 -23.85
N MET A 548 108.69 17.42 -25.17
CA MET A 548 107.60 17.84 -26.04
C MET A 548 106.44 16.81 -26.05
N LEU A 549 106.76 15.51 -26.11
CA LEU A 549 105.75 14.45 -26.06
C LEU A 549 104.97 14.45 -24.74
N TRP A 550 105.67 14.57 -23.60
CA TRP A 550 105.03 14.66 -22.29
C TRP A 550 104.16 15.91 -22.14
N ALA A 551 104.62 17.07 -22.63
CA ALA A 551 103.80 18.28 -22.66
C ALA A 551 102.52 18.09 -23.48
N PHE A 552 102.60 17.39 -24.62
CA PHE A 552 101.42 17.05 -25.42
C PHE A 552 100.49 16.06 -24.70
N ILE A 553 101.03 15.05 -24.02
CA ILE A 553 100.25 14.11 -23.21
C ILE A 553 99.52 14.84 -22.08
N PHE A 554 100.17 15.77 -21.36
CA PHE A 554 99.52 16.56 -20.32
C PHE A 554 98.44 17.49 -20.87
N ALA A 555 98.69 18.15 -22.00
CA ALA A 555 97.70 18.99 -22.66
C ALA A 555 96.48 18.19 -23.11
N PHE A 556 96.69 17.00 -23.70
CA PHE A 556 95.63 16.09 -24.10
C PHE A 556 94.86 15.52 -22.90
N PHE A 557 95.55 15.15 -21.82
CA PHE A 557 94.94 14.69 -20.58
C PHE A 557 94.07 15.79 -19.95
N PHE A 558 94.55 17.03 -19.90
CA PHE A 558 93.78 18.17 -19.40
C PHE A 558 92.53 18.43 -20.25
N LEU A 559 92.65 18.36 -21.59
CA LEU A 559 91.52 18.48 -22.50
C LEU A 559 90.48 17.38 -22.25
N LEU A 560 90.92 16.12 -22.09
CA LEU A 560 90.03 15.00 -21.78
C LEU A 560 89.33 15.17 -20.44
N MET A 561 90.02 15.64 -19.40
CA MET A 561 89.38 15.94 -18.11
C MET A 561 88.37 17.07 -18.24
N ALA A 562 88.72 18.18 -18.91
CA ALA A 562 87.79 19.29 -19.14
C ALA A 562 86.53 18.85 -19.91
N LEU A 563 86.68 18.01 -20.95
CA LEU A 563 85.55 17.42 -21.67
C LEU A 563 84.74 16.49 -20.77
N GLY A 564 85.39 15.61 -20.01
CA GLY A 564 84.72 14.73 -19.05
C GLY A 564 83.89 15.50 -18.03
N SER A 565 84.48 16.51 -17.39
CA SER A 565 83.81 17.37 -16.41
C SER A 565 82.69 18.20 -17.00
N LEU A 566 82.84 18.73 -18.23
CA LEU A 566 81.76 19.41 -18.94
C LEU A 566 80.58 18.44 -19.22
N THR A 567 80.89 17.20 -19.59
CA THR A 567 79.88 16.17 -19.84
C THR A 567 79.13 15.83 -18.55
N ILE A 568 79.84 15.63 -17.44
CA ILE A 568 79.24 15.37 -16.12
C ILE A 568 78.41 16.57 -15.66
N TYR A 569 78.92 17.79 -15.79
CA TYR A 569 78.21 19.02 -15.43
C TYR A 569 76.90 19.16 -16.22
N ASN A 570 76.93 18.96 -17.53
CA ASN A 570 75.73 19.03 -18.36
C ASN A 570 74.71 17.95 -17.98
N VAL A 571 75.16 16.72 -17.70
CA VAL A 571 74.29 15.63 -17.24
C VAL A 571 73.65 15.96 -15.88
N VAL A 572 74.43 16.46 -14.92
CA VAL A 572 73.94 16.92 -13.62
C VAL A 572 72.93 18.05 -13.77
N ASN A 573 73.24 19.04 -14.63
CA ASN A 573 72.36 20.17 -14.88
C ASN A 573 71.05 19.72 -15.58
N MET A 574 71.10 18.72 -16.46
CA MET A 574 69.89 18.12 -17.04
C MET A 574 69.08 17.34 -15.98
N GLN A 575 69.72 16.61 -15.07
CA GLN A 575 69.02 15.89 -14.00
C GLN A 575 68.60 16.77 -12.82
N SER A 576 69.04 18.03 -12.77
CA SER A 576 68.60 19.03 -11.79
C SER A 576 67.21 19.58 -12.06
N GLN A 577 66.69 19.39 -13.28
CA GLN A 577 65.38 19.87 -13.69
C GLN A 577 64.26 18.92 -13.24
N PRO A 578 63.00 19.41 -13.17
CA PRO A 578 61.84 18.55 -13.01
C PRO A 578 61.89 17.34 -13.94
N THR A 579 61.60 16.17 -13.38
CA THR A 579 61.56 14.89 -14.10
C THR A 579 60.12 14.40 -14.25
N THR A 580 59.95 13.23 -14.88
CA THR A 580 58.65 12.56 -15.01
C THR A 580 58.31 11.73 -13.77
N PHE A 581 57.12 11.16 -13.72
CA PHE A 581 56.70 10.32 -12.60
C PHE A 581 57.50 9.01 -12.45
N THR A 582 58.02 8.45 -13.56
CA THR A 582 58.70 7.13 -13.54
C THR A 582 59.89 7.07 -12.58
N PRO A 583 60.86 8.01 -12.60
CA PRO A 583 61.95 8.01 -11.63
C PRO A 583 61.48 8.17 -10.18
N PHE A 584 60.47 9.00 -9.94
CA PHE A 584 59.92 9.19 -8.58
C PHE A 584 59.27 7.91 -8.09
N MET A 585 58.47 7.25 -8.93
CA MET A 585 57.80 6.02 -8.59
C MET A 585 58.78 4.86 -8.31
N SER A 586 59.93 4.84 -8.99
CA SER A 586 61.02 3.90 -8.70
C SER A 586 61.59 4.09 -7.27
N GLU A 587 61.84 5.34 -6.88
CA GLU A 587 62.30 5.69 -5.53
C GLU A 587 61.20 5.44 -4.48
N PHE A 588 59.94 5.75 -4.79
CA PHE A 588 58.77 5.44 -3.96
C PHE A 588 58.65 3.93 -3.71
N ARG A 589 58.75 3.10 -4.76
CA ARG A 589 58.63 1.64 -4.66
C ARG A 589 59.78 1.01 -3.86
N SER A 590 61.01 1.49 -4.04
CA SER A 590 62.19 0.99 -3.32
C SER A 590 62.27 1.44 -1.85
N SER A 591 61.59 2.51 -1.46
CA SER A 591 61.60 2.98 -0.05
C SER A 591 60.60 2.25 0.85
N GLY A 592 60.99 1.92 2.08
CA GLY A 592 60.08 1.41 3.12
C GLY A 592 59.26 2.49 3.84
N ARG A 593 59.63 3.76 3.68
CA ARG A 593 59.00 4.93 4.32
C ARG A 593 58.70 6.02 3.29
N VAL A 594 57.59 6.73 3.44
CA VAL A 594 57.19 7.82 2.54
C VAL A 594 56.62 8.98 3.36
N GLY A 595 57.04 10.20 3.03
CA GLY A 595 56.48 11.42 3.59
C GLY A 595 55.22 11.87 2.84
N VAL A 596 54.19 12.31 3.55
CA VAL A 596 53.04 13.01 2.98
C VAL A 596 52.98 14.38 3.62
N VAL A 597 53.11 15.42 2.80
CA VAL A 597 53.16 16.82 3.22
C VAL A 597 51.91 17.55 2.73
N ALA A 598 51.13 18.15 3.63
CA ALA A 598 50.09 19.10 3.29
C ALA A 598 50.57 20.53 3.59
N ASN A 599 50.77 21.35 2.55
CA ASN A 599 51.09 22.76 2.74
C ASN A 599 49.79 23.56 2.91
N LEU A 600 49.44 23.88 4.15
CA LEU A 600 48.20 24.60 4.51
C LEU A 600 48.44 26.09 4.80
N THR A 601 49.65 26.58 4.50
CA THR A 601 50.06 27.96 4.73
C THR A 601 49.12 28.91 4.00
N SER A 602 48.59 29.90 4.72
CA SER A 602 47.67 30.91 4.19
C SER A 602 46.37 30.38 3.57
N LEU A 603 46.00 29.11 3.76
CA LEU A 603 44.72 28.57 3.28
C LEU A 603 43.60 28.81 4.30
N ASN A 604 42.35 28.93 3.86
CA ASN A 604 41.17 28.99 4.72
C ASN A 604 40.01 28.16 4.13
N GLY A 605 38.99 27.91 4.97
CA GLY A 605 37.74 27.27 4.54
C GLY A 605 37.90 25.86 3.93
N THR A 606 37.20 25.64 2.83
CA THR A 606 37.00 24.36 2.14
C THR A 606 38.26 23.80 1.48
N MET A 607 39.15 24.66 0.96
CA MET A 607 40.44 24.23 0.39
C MET A 607 41.33 23.53 1.42
N ARG A 608 41.36 24.04 2.66
CA ARG A 608 42.13 23.41 3.75
C ARG A 608 41.57 22.02 4.05
N GLU A 609 40.25 21.88 4.05
CA GLU A 609 39.57 20.61 4.30
C GLU A 609 39.82 19.60 3.19
N SER A 610 39.67 19.98 1.93
CA SER A 610 39.88 19.10 0.77
C SER A 610 41.33 18.59 0.71
N MET A 611 42.33 19.45 0.91
CA MET A 611 43.75 19.04 0.97
C MET A 611 44.06 18.12 2.17
N THR A 612 43.47 18.41 3.34
CA THR A 612 43.64 17.55 4.53
C THR A 612 43.02 16.17 4.30
N ASN A 613 41.85 16.11 3.67
CA ASN A 613 41.19 14.86 3.33
C ASN A 613 42.01 14.07 2.28
N CYS A 614 42.45 14.73 1.20
CA CYS A 614 43.26 14.10 0.18
C CYS A 614 44.57 13.53 0.74
N SER A 615 45.31 14.32 1.53
CA SER A 615 46.54 13.85 2.15
C SER A 615 46.32 12.66 3.10
N SER A 616 45.18 12.61 3.81
CA SER A 616 44.79 11.46 4.63
C SER A 616 44.48 10.22 3.79
N ARG A 617 43.78 10.38 2.65
CA ARG A 617 43.52 9.29 1.71
C ARG A 617 44.80 8.76 1.06
N ILE A 618 45.74 9.65 0.73
CA ILE A 618 47.09 9.30 0.24
C ILE A 618 47.84 8.50 1.31
N ALA A 619 47.86 8.97 2.55
CA ALA A 619 48.49 8.26 3.66
C ALA A 619 47.93 6.84 3.82
N SER A 620 46.60 6.71 3.91
CA SER A 620 45.94 5.41 4.02
C SER A 620 46.25 4.49 2.83
N LYS A 621 46.33 5.04 1.61
CA LYS A 621 46.71 4.26 0.42
C LYS A 621 48.16 3.77 0.50
N ILE A 622 49.10 4.59 0.96
CA ILE A 622 50.51 4.20 1.12
C ILE A 622 50.66 3.13 2.21
N GLU A 623 49.93 3.26 3.33
CA GLU A 623 49.89 2.26 4.39
C GLU A 623 49.39 0.90 3.88
N SER A 624 48.38 0.92 2.99
CA SER A 624 47.87 -0.30 2.35
C SER A 624 48.90 -1.04 1.46
N LEU A 625 50.01 -0.36 1.10
CA LEU A 625 51.14 -0.92 0.34
C LEU A 625 52.28 -1.40 1.27
N ASN A 626 52.02 -1.56 2.57
CA ASN A 626 52.98 -1.95 3.60
C ASN A 626 54.19 -1.00 3.73
N LYS A 627 53.97 0.30 3.53
CA LYS A 627 54.98 1.35 3.73
C LYS A 627 54.63 2.19 4.96
N THR A 628 55.63 2.64 5.71
CA THR A 628 55.41 3.55 6.84
C THR A 628 55.20 4.97 6.34
N VAL A 629 54.09 5.61 6.71
CA VAL A 629 53.79 7.00 6.34
C VAL A 629 54.29 7.95 7.41
N MET A 630 54.97 9.02 7.00
CA MET A 630 55.30 10.15 7.85
C MET A 630 54.47 11.35 7.41
N TYR A 631 53.51 11.74 8.23
CA TYR A 631 52.61 12.84 7.91
C TYR A 631 53.17 14.17 8.42
N TYR A 632 53.19 15.17 7.55
CA TYR A 632 53.67 16.52 7.83
C TYR A 632 52.65 17.55 7.41
N ARG A 633 52.43 18.56 8.25
CA ARG A 633 51.52 19.67 7.97
C ARG A 633 52.22 20.99 8.19
N PHE A 634 52.35 21.79 7.14
CA PHE A 634 52.87 23.15 7.25
C PHE A 634 51.72 24.11 7.50
N ASP A 635 51.79 24.85 8.61
CA ASP A 635 50.83 25.88 9.00
C ASP A 635 51.61 27.15 9.38
N ASN A 636 51.80 28.02 8.40
CA ASN A 636 52.61 29.24 8.49
C ASN A 636 54.06 28.93 8.90
N GLU A 637 54.52 29.43 10.05
CA GLU A 637 55.92 29.26 10.51
C GLU A 637 56.16 27.93 11.25
N SER A 638 55.13 27.11 11.43
CA SER A 638 55.21 25.85 12.16
C SER A 638 54.96 24.65 11.24
N CYS A 639 55.68 23.57 11.50
CA CYS A 639 55.44 22.27 10.87
C CYS A 639 55.05 21.25 11.93
N ILE A 640 53.97 20.52 11.71
CA ILE A 640 53.53 19.46 12.61
C ILE A 640 53.94 18.12 12.01
N SER A 641 54.69 17.32 12.76
CA SER A 641 55.05 15.94 12.43
C SER A 641 54.50 15.01 13.52
N GLY A 642 53.44 14.25 13.21
CA GLY A 642 52.72 13.50 14.23
C GLY A 642 52.14 14.43 15.32
N ASN A 643 52.61 14.28 16.56
CA ASN A 643 52.21 15.12 17.70
C ASN A 643 53.17 16.28 17.99
N ASP A 644 54.32 16.34 17.31
CA ASP A 644 55.37 17.32 17.58
C ASP A 644 55.22 18.54 16.67
N THR A 645 55.34 19.74 17.25
CA THR A 645 55.42 21.00 16.50
C THR A 645 56.89 21.40 16.37
N LEU A 646 57.40 21.37 15.15
CA LEU A 646 58.78 21.66 14.78
C LEU A 646 58.86 22.99 14.02
N SER A 647 60.05 23.59 13.99
CA SER A 647 60.32 24.67 13.03
C SER A 647 60.26 24.14 11.60
N THR A 648 59.93 25.01 10.65
CA THR A 648 59.95 24.71 9.21
C THR A 648 61.27 24.08 8.75
N SER A 649 62.41 24.61 9.24
CA SER A 649 63.75 24.08 8.96
C SER A 649 63.97 22.65 9.50
N ALA A 650 63.57 22.39 10.75
CA ALA A 650 63.75 21.07 11.37
C ALA A 650 62.87 20.00 10.70
N CYS A 651 61.68 20.38 10.20
CA CYS A 651 60.86 19.47 9.41
C CYS A 651 61.47 19.14 8.05
N GLN A 652 62.08 20.13 7.37
CA GLN A 652 62.72 19.93 6.08
C GLN A 652 63.88 18.93 6.17
N ASP A 653 64.68 18.99 7.24
CA ASP A 653 65.75 18.02 7.48
C ASP A 653 65.25 16.57 7.62
N LEU A 654 64.03 16.35 8.11
CA LEU A 654 63.41 15.03 8.24
C LEU A 654 62.86 14.48 6.90
N LEU A 655 62.56 15.37 5.96
CA LEU A 655 61.97 15.03 4.67
C LEU A 655 63.02 14.53 3.67
N ASP A 656 64.28 14.99 3.77
CA ASP A 656 65.36 14.70 2.81
C ASP A 656 65.72 13.20 2.68
N ALA A 657 65.40 12.36 3.67
CA ALA A 657 65.78 10.95 3.68
C ALA A 657 64.82 10.01 2.92
N ASN A 658 63.60 10.44 2.61
CA ASN A 658 62.53 9.56 2.10
C ASN A 658 61.84 10.20 0.87
N PRO A 659 61.17 9.40 0.00
CA PRO A 659 60.24 9.94 -0.98
C PRO A 659 59.11 10.71 -0.30
N VAL A 660 58.76 11.88 -0.82
CA VAL A 660 57.76 12.77 -0.25
C VAL A 660 56.71 13.14 -1.29
N ILE A 661 55.44 13.03 -0.94
CA ILE A 661 54.31 13.56 -1.72
C ILE A 661 53.86 14.85 -1.04
N MET A 662 53.99 15.98 -1.74
CA MET A 662 53.63 17.29 -1.22
C MET A 662 52.41 17.85 -1.94
N LEU A 663 51.40 18.27 -1.20
CA LEU A 663 50.21 18.93 -1.72
C LEU A 663 50.33 20.45 -1.53
N GLN A 664 50.07 21.21 -2.60
CA GLN A 664 50.09 22.68 -2.61
C GLN A 664 48.84 23.24 -3.30
N SER A 665 48.33 24.38 -2.87
CA SER A 665 47.25 25.06 -3.58
C SER A 665 47.75 25.74 -4.86
N GLY A 666 46.96 25.73 -5.93
CA GLY A 666 47.20 26.53 -7.13
C GLY A 666 45.95 26.73 -7.96
N ALA A 667 46.02 27.65 -8.91
CA ALA A 667 44.95 27.83 -9.90
C ALA A 667 44.97 26.73 -10.97
N ASP A 668 46.16 26.20 -11.27
CA ASP A 668 46.37 25.18 -12.28
C ASP A 668 46.76 23.85 -11.63
N GLU A 669 46.22 22.75 -12.18
CA GLU A 669 46.61 21.40 -11.81
C GLU A 669 48.00 21.09 -12.37
N LYS A 670 48.98 20.88 -11.50
CA LYS A 670 50.36 20.60 -11.90
C LYS A 670 51.00 19.56 -11.01
N ALA A 671 51.67 18.60 -11.62
CA ALA A 671 52.58 17.69 -10.92
C ALA A 671 54.03 18.02 -11.28
N THR A 672 54.90 18.07 -10.30
CA THR A 672 56.34 18.29 -10.48
C THR A 672 57.10 17.23 -9.70
N PHE A 673 57.98 16.49 -10.39
CA PHE A 673 58.77 15.43 -9.77
C PHE A 673 60.23 15.84 -9.72
N ILE A 674 60.84 15.68 -8.56
CA ILE A 674 62.25 15.95 -8.33
C ILE A 674 62.80 14.71 -7.63
N VAL A 675 63.83 14.09 -8.20
CA VAL A 675 64.39 12.81 -7.69
C VAL A 675 65.90 12.84 -7.46
N PHE A 676 66.57 13.90 -7.92
CA PHE A 676 68.04 13.92 -7.98
C PHE A 676 68.66 14.50 -6.69
N TYR A 677 68.27 15.71 -6.29
CA TYR A 677 68.72 16.31 -5.02
C TYR A 677 67.81 15.97 -3.85
N THR A 678 66.53 15.78 -4.16
CA THR A 678 65.47 15.44 -3.24
C THR A 678 64.50 14.50 -3.92
N LYS A 679 63.60 13.85 -3.18
CA LYS A 679 62.68 12.84 -3.69
C LYS A 679 61.23 13.30 -3.56
N TYR A 680 60.88 14.45 -4.14
CA TYR A 680 59.55 15.04 -4.04
C TYR A 680 58.67 14.77 -5.26
N ALA A 681 57.40 14.51 -5.01
CA ALA A 681 56.31 14.68 -5.94
C ALA A 681 55.43 15.81 -5.41
N VAL A 682 55.49 16.98 -6.04
CA VAL A 682 54.67 18.13 -5.69
C VAL A 682 53.42 18.12 -6.57
N PHE A 683 52.25 18.00 -5.96
CA PHE A 683 50.95 18.11 -6.60
C PHE A 683 50.30 19.43 -6.21
N GLN A 684 50.05 20.25 -7.22
CA GLN A 684 49.39 21.53 -7.12
C GLN A 684 48.00 21.45 -7.77
N GLY A 685 46.98 22.04 -7.15
CA GLY A 685 45.63 22.05 -7.70
C GLY A 685 44.65 22.90 -6.90
N ASP A 686 43.41 22.90 -7.34
CA ASP A 686 42.31 23.63 -6.73
C ASP A 686 41.52 22.78 -5.71
N GLU A 687 40.38 23.30 -5.24
CA GLU A 687 39.56 22.61 -4.25
C GLU A 687 38.96 21.32 -4.79
N ALA A 688 38.49 21.34 -6.04
CA ALA A 688 37.84 20.20 -6.68
C ALA A 688 38.82 19.05 -6.92
N PHE A 689 40.03 19.37 -7.40
CA PHE A 689 41.12 18.42 -7.58
C PHE A 689 41.44 17.66 -6.27
N PHE A 690 41.57 18.39 -5.15
CA PHE A 690 41.86 17.75 -3.87
C PHE A 690 40.65 17.02 -3.27
N TRP A 691 39.42 17.43 -3.57
CA TRP A 691 38.24 16.65 -3.15
C TRP A 691 38.17 15.28 -3.84
N GLU A 692 38.39 15.24 -5.15
CA GLU A 692 38.44 13.98 -5.90
C GLU A 692 39.65 13.13 -5.48
N CYS A 693 40.79 13.78 -5.23
CA CYS A 693 42.06 13.18 -4.84
C CYS A 693 42.54 12.08 -5.81
N PRO A 694 42.72 12.42 -7.10
CA PRO A 694 43.11 11.45 -8.14
C PRO A 694 44.50 10.83 -7.88
N ILE A 695 45.34 11.50 -7.09
CA ILE A 695 46.68 11.05 -6.66
C ILE A 695 46.61 9.64 -6.03
N THR A 696 45.54 9.31 -5.30
CA THR A 696 45.41 8.00 -4.65
C THR A 696 45.33 6.83 -5.64
N LYS A 697 44.86 7.07 -6.86
CA LYS A 697 44.67 6.05 -7.89
C LYS A 697 45.99 5.67 -8.57
N VAL A 698 46.92 6.62 -8.71
CA VAL A 698 48.23 6.39 -9.36
C VAL A 698 49.29 5.79 -8.44
N LEU A 699 49.02 5.68 -7.13
CA LEU A 699 49.94 5.09 -6.14
C LEU A 699 49.85 3.56 -6.06
N SER A 700 49.02 2.89 -6.86
CA SER A 700 48.78 1.44 -6.81
C SER A 700 49.94 0.57 -7.28
#